data_AF-A0A7R9XU70-F1
#
_entry.id   AF-A0A7R9XU70-F1
#
_cell.length_a   1.000
_cell.length_b   1.000
_cell.length_c   1.000
_cell.angle_alpha   90.00
_cell.angle_beta   90.00
_cell.angle_gamma   90.00
#
_symmetry.space_group_name_H-M   'P 1'
#
loop_
_entity.id
_entity.type
_entity.pdbx_description
1 polymer ?
#
loop_
_entity_poly.entity_id
_entity_poly.type
_entity_poly.pdbx_seq_one_letter_code
_entity_poly.pdbx_strand_id
1 'polypeptide(L)'
;TAPDRARTDRRRRERTNAAFVVPSREMASSLAEQLKLVASAAPTEERLKGKASLLYDIREAADIDLETIYAVGLQGFAELSRLDARFEAAGKSLFSKQASETNRELQDRDANAKIDAAIEGFLRLLTGYFLDENATKCLEYLVRRYKVHVRNVDALIACALPYHCTPEFVKLVQLCALEGTSFYFLAKVKELGAAPPRSQLVQRCTHDGAFLSFICDAAATTASNKGVPGAASAFYAVTLTESIAAMKQVTAATVPRLLPYLEAGLAPGASSEQFAGAIIVSVQLALKAQLAQPLTEALMEGLAKGARAPLHAQVLQALLVLCQTQRVRALPSRAFKHLVKLPDLASHVADMAKKYVCDELLCVLVVALAGAVTAHANYERVLTEVIVDVELSDVAVLALVRELAVTGTKDAAVGADANGAGGARDNTAEREAAARALRLCDAHHPIACSAAVDKVLAEAARRAVVASDGVEVAGDAAGSGKTKRAKDDAAKPKPAESPFAAFLRWALSGSAAGPMPGHAASLGAALDHPQPGLREAALKELKRGGSSAKTMSSGTVLAGALLRRVSDDKPRVAAAAAGLPGVRVAIGDDDALFDAASERLNVAAAKCAGKTPEAELERAVAKRCVKLLVGVLSTPPRRPGAAGGEGAEKSAEKGAEESDAEESESEESDSEASVEAAADGAADEGSDPFAFDTFKTYGTAKQAATALTLTLARKTRAAHGDSIVVHACTPGMVRTNLSRFMHPLAFYASQPVQWALIKSPRQGASAPVYCATSTDAVAREHTAGYFGTESSFADGPVLKLEPSDVAR
;
A
#
# COMPACT_ATOMS: atom_id res chain seq x y z
N THR A 1 -38.42 -38.39 77.44
CA THR A 1 -37.74 -37.95 76.20
C THR A 1 -38.80 -37.50 75.20
N ALA A 2 -38.48 -36.53 74.34
CA ALA A 2 -39.45 -35.70 73.61
C ALA A 2 -40.21 -36.45 72.49
N PRO A 3 -41.27 -35.85 71.93
CA PRO A 3 -41.03 -34.94 70.78
C PRO A 3 -41.80 -33.60 70.86
N ASP A 4 -41.33 -32.62 70.08
CA ASP A 4 -42.05 -31.37 69.79
C ASP A 4 -41.80 -30.95 68.33
N ARG A 5 -42.88 -30.53 67.64
CA ARG A 5 -42.84 -29.65 66.46
C ARG A 5 -44.22 -29.04 66.17
N ALA A 6 -44.29 -27.72 66.40
CA ALA A 6 -45.07 -26.71 65.67
C ALA A 6 -46.62 -26.67 65.80
N ARG A 7 -47.14 -25.54 66.32
CA ARG A 7 -48.16 -24.70 65.65
C ARG A 7 -48.45 -23.33 66.32
N THR A 8 -48.90 -22.39 65.47
CA THR A 8 -49.80 -21.23 65.74
C THR A 8 -49.44 -20.13 66.76
N ASP A 9 -48.98 -18.99 66.23
CA ASP A 9 -49.69 -17.69 66.11
C ASP A 9 -50.61 -17.15 67.25
N ARG A 10 -50.63 -15.80 67.36
CA ARG A 10 -51.57 -14.92 68.11
C ARG A 10 -51.54 -14.93 69.66
N ARG A 11 -51.07 -13.83 70.28
CA ARG A 11 -51.85 -12.60 70.63
C ARG A 11 -51.31 -11.83 71.85
N ARG A 12 -51.09 -10.52 71.64
CA ARG A 12 -51.66 -9.39 72.42
C ARG A 12 -51.18 -9.20 73.89
N ARG A 13 -50.52 -8.06 74.16
CA ARG A 13 -50.98 -7.02 75.12
C ARG A 13 -49.98 -5.85 75.23
N GLU A 14 -50.24 -4.78 74.48
CA GLU A 14 -49.94 -3.42 74.94
C GLU A 14 -51.12 -2.52 74.60
N ARG A 15 -51.59 -1.75 75.58
CA ARG A 15 -52.62 -0.71 75.46
C ARG A 15 -52.53 0.21 76.67
N THR A 16 -52.96 1.46 76.45
CA THR A 16 -53.17 2.55 77.42
C THR A 16 -51.93 3.22 78.01
N ASN A 17 -51.62 4.43 77.52
CA ASN A 17 -52.25 5.62 78.09
C ASN A 17 -52.54 6.66 77.00
N ALA A 18 -53.69 7.32 77.11
CA ALA A 18 -54.13 8.36 76.19
C ALA A 18 -54.02 9.73 76.88
N ALA A 19 -53.35 10.67 76.23
CA ALA A 19 -53.39 12.09 76.59
C ALA A 19 -53.82 12.90 75.36
N PHE A 20 -54.55 13.98 75.62
CA PHE A 20 -55.29 14.79 74.65
C PHE A 20 -54.33 15.67 73.83
N VAL A 21 -54.39 15.62 72.49
CA VAL A 21 -53.60 16.48 71.59
C VAL A 21 -54.48 17.08 70.49
N VAL A 22 -54.27 18.37 70.22
CA VAL A 22 -55.05 19.23 69.30
C VAL A 22 -54.85 18.83 67.82
N PRO A 23 -55.91 18.71 67.01
CA PRO A 23 -55.81 18.22 65.62
C PRO A 23 -55.59 19.35 64.60
N SER A 24 -54.37 19.89 64.44
CA SER A 24 -54.18 21.09 63.57
C SER A 24 -52.83 21.29 62.85
N ARG A 25 -51.96 20.28 62.66
CA ARG A 25 -50.71 20.49 61.88
C ARG A 25 -50.30 19.37 60.93
N GLU A 26 -50.28 18.11 61.37
CA GLU A 26 -49.79 16.99 60.55
C GLU A 26 -50.72 16.62 59.39
N MET A 27 -52.05 16.71 59.56
CA MET A 27 -52.98 16.56 58.44
C MET A 27 -52.85 17.69 57.42
N ALA A 28 -52.52 18.91 57.87
CA ALA A 28 -52.30 20.04 56.98
C ALA A 28 -50.98 19.91 56.19
N SER A 29 -49.91 19.38 56.80
CA SER A 29 -48.67 19.08 56.07
C SER A 29 -48.81 17.89 55.14
N SER A 30 -49.47 16.81 55.57
CA SER A 30 -49.75 15.64 54.72
C SER A 30 -50.62 16.00 53.52
N LEU A 31 -51.71 16.75 53.72
CA LEU A 31 -52.54 17.24 52.62
C LEU A 31 -51.78 18.25 51.76
N ALA A 32 -50.96 19.13 52.34
CA ALA A 32 -50.13 20.05 51.56
C ALA A 32 -49.07 19.31 50.73
N GLU A 33 -48.44 18.25 51.24
CA GLU A 33 -47.49 17.41 50.50
C GLU A 33 -48.19 16.59 49.41
N GLN A 34 -49.37 16.02 49.68
CA GLN A 34 -50.20 15.36 48.68
C GLN A 34 -50.68 16.33 47.60
N LEU A 35 -51.11 17.54 47.97
CA LEU A 35 -51.45 18.59 47.02
C LEU A 35 -50.23 19.09 46.26
N LYS A 36 -49.04 19.12 46.86
CA LYS A 36 -47.78 19.47 46.17
C LYS A 36 -47.37 18.38 45.18
N LEU A 37 -47.56 17.11 45.54
CA LEU A 37 -47.36 15.96 44.65
C LEU A 37 -48.36 15.97 43.48
N VAL A 38 -49.64 16.19 43.75
CA VAL A 38 -50.69 16.31 42.71
C VAL A 38 -50.47 17.54 41.84
N ALA A 39 -50.08 18.69 42.41
CA ALA A 39 -49.71 19.88 41.66
C ALA A 39 -48.43 19.67 40.82
N SER A 40 -47.44 18.93 41.31
CA SER A 40 -46.24 18.57 40.54
C SER A 40 -46.49 17.53 39.45
N ALA A 41 -47.60 16.80 39.53
CA ALA A 41 -48.05 15.87 38.48
C ALA A 41 -48.89 16.58 37.39
N ALA A 42 -49.41 17.78 37.68
CA ALA A 42 -49.99 18.64 36.67
C ALA A 42 -48.89 19.46 35.97
N PRO A 43 -48.97 19.68 34.64
CA PRO A 43 -48.05 20.58 33.97
C PRO A 43 -48.24 22.01 34.51
N THR A 44 -47.25 22.52 35.25
CA THR A 44 -47.30 23.86 35.84
C THR A 44 -47.15 24.91 34.76
N GLU A 45 -48.26 25.58 34.43
CA GLU A 45 -48.18 26.87 33.75
C GLU A 45 -47.63 27.90 34.74
N GLU A 46 -46.38 28.32 34.54
CA GLU A 46 -45.90 29.57 35.12
C GLU A 46 -46.90 30.68 34.76
N ARG A 47 -47.33 31.47 35.75
CA ARG A 47 -48.28 32.58 35.55
C ARG A 47 -47.61 33.72 34.78
N LEU A 48 -47.46 33.54 33.47
CA LEU A 48 -47.18 34.61 32.52
C LEU A 48 -48.21 35.73 32.70
N LYS A 49 -47.78 36.99 32.62
CA LYS A 49 -48.65 38.17 32.82
C LYS A 49 -49.50 38.48 31.57
N GLY A 50 -50.01 37.44 30.92
CA GLY A 50 -50.79 37.47 29.67
C GLY A 50 -50.68 36.14 28.92
N LYS A 51 -51.20 36.09 27.69
CA LYS A 51 -51.15 34.88 26.83
C LYS A 51 -49.76 34.72 26.21
N ALA A 52 -49.24 33.50 26.16
CA ALA A 52 -47.96 33.18 25.50
C ALA A 52 -48.06 33.40 23.97
N SER A 53 -47.05 34.06 23.40
CA SER A 53 -46.92 34.33 21.95
C SER A 53 -45.45 34.54 21.57
N LEU A 54 -45.07 34.03 20.39
CA LEU A 54 -43.78 34.24 19.72
C LEU A 54 -43.83 35.46 18.78
N LEU A 55 -44.99 35.76 18.21
CA LEU A 55 -45.18 36.81 17.19
C LEU A 55 -45.58 38.16 17.78
N TYR A 56 -46.39 38.16 18.86
CA TYR A 56 -47.05 39.36 19.38
C TYR A 56 -46.62 39.66 20.80
N ASP A 57 -46.60 40.95 21.18
CA ASP A 57 -46.33 41.32 22.55
C ASP A 57 -47.46 40.86 23.49
N ILE A 58 -47.15 40.67 24.78
CA ILE A 58 -48.05 40.11 25.81
C ILE A 58 -49.43 40.81 25.84
N ARG A 59 -49.48 42.11 25.50
CA ARG A 59 -50.72 42.90 25.40
C ARG A 59 -51.49 42.61 24.11
N GLU A 60 -50.84 42.61 22.97
CA GLU A 60 -51.48 42.33 21.67
C GLU A 60 -51.98 40.87 21.63
N ALA A 61 -51.17 39.93 22.12
CA ALA A 61 -51.56 38.54 22.31
C ALA A 61 -52.77 38.36 23.26
N ALA A 62 -53.04 39.34 24.14
CA ALA A 62 -54.21 39.37 25.02
C ALA A 62 -55.51 39.49 24.21
N ASP A 63 -55.52 40.37 23.20
CA ASP A 63 -56.70 40.74 22.43
C ASP A 63 -56.94 39.83 21.22
N ILE A 64 -55.89 39.20 20.69
CA ILE A 64 -56.00 38.25 19.57
C ILE A 64 -56.65 36.92 20.04
N ASP A 65 -57.64 36.49 19.26
CA ASP A 65 -58.42 35.27 19.45
C ASP A 65 -57.80 34.04 18.75
N LEU A 66 -58.33 32.84 18.99
CA LEU A 66 -57.76 31.60 18.45
C LEU A 66 -58.08 31.34 16.96
N GLU A 67 -59.15 31.91 16.41
CA GLU A 67 -59.49 31.76 14.99
C GLU A 67 -58.54 32.60 14.13
N THR A 68 -58.22 33.83 14.55
CA THR A 68 -57.17 34.64 13.91
C THR A 68 -55.80 33.96 13.96
N ILE A 69 -55.41 33.40 15.11
CA ILE A 69 -54.14 32.66 15.23
C ILE A 69 -54.12 31.40 14.35
N TYR A 70 -55.26 30.70 14.21
CA TYR A 70 -55.39 29.57 13.30
C TYR A 70 -55.25 29.98 11.83
N ALA A 71 -55.83 31.12 11.43
CA ALA A 71 -55.66 31.65 10.07
C ALA A 71 -54.20 32.02 9.76
N VAL A 72 -53.49 32.66 10.70
CA VAL A 72 -52.04 32.95 10.58
C VAL A 72 -51.21 31.66 10.50
N GLY A 73 -51.53 30.68 11.35
CA GLY A 73 -50.89 29.36 11.34
C GLY A 73 -51.10 28.60 10.04
N LEU A 74 -52.30 28.65 9.46
CA LEU A 74 -52.64 28.09 8.15
C LEU A 74 -51.86 28.77 7.01
N GLN A 75 -51.71 30.09 7.04
CA GLN A 75 -50.93 30.81 6.04
C GLN A 75 -49.46 30.35 6.05
N GLY A 76 -48.83 30.29 7.23
CA GLY A 76 -47.48 29.77 7.37
C GLY A 76 -47.37 28.30 6.92
N PHE A 77 -48.36 27.49 7.26
CA PHE A 77 -48.40 26.07 6.92
C PHE A 77 -48.52 25.83 5.40
N ALA A 78 -49.29 26.65 4.70
CA ALA A 78 -49.45 26.57 3.24
C ALA A 78 -48.13 26.87 2.51
N GLU A 79 -47.41 27.93 2.91
CA GLU A 79 -46.10 28.25 2.33
C GLU A 79 -45.04 27.20 2.66
N LEU A 80 -44.97 26.70 3.90
CA LEU A 80 -44.06 25.60 4.25
C LEU A 80 -44.37 24.32 3.48
N SER A 81 -45.65 23.98 3.27
CA SER A 81 -46.04 22.82 2.47
C SER A 81 -45.68 22.99 0.98
N ARG A 82 -45.64 24.24 0.48
CA ARG A 82 -45.16 24.57 -0.87
C ARG A 82 -43.64 24.43 -1.00
N LEU A 83 -42.89 24.66 0.07
CA LEU A 83 -41.43 24.44 0.13
C LEU A 83 -41.06 22.96 0.32
N ASP A 84 -41.81 22.23 1.14
CA ASP A 84 -41.59 20.81 1.42
C ASP A 84 -42.93 20.07 1.66
N ALA A 85 -43.31 19.24 0.68
CA ALA A 85 -44.54 18.46 0.71
C ALA A 85 -44.64 17.49 1.91
N ARG A 86 -43.53 17.20 2.63
CA ARG A 86 -43.58 16.42 3.87
C ARG A 86 -44.44 17.07 4.96
N PHE A 87 -44.62 18.39 4.93
CA PHE A 87 -45.50 19.10 5.86
C PHE A 87 -47.00 18.78 5.65
N GLU A 88 -47.44 18.40 4.44
CA GLU A 88 -48.87 18.16 4.14
C GLU A 88 -49.54 17.15 5.08
N ALA A 89 -48.77 16.19 5.61
CA ALA A 89 -49.25 15.21 6.59
C ALA A 89 -49.80 15.85 7.89
N ALA A 90 -49.28 17.02 8.28
CA ALA A 90 -49.80 17.79 9.42
C ALA A 90 -51.10 18.55 9.09
N GLY A 91 -51.41 18.78 7.82
CA GLY A 91 -52.62 19.47 7.37
C GLY A 91 -53.91 18.76 7.76
N LYS A 92 -53.90 17.42 7.73
CA LYS A 92 -55.06 16.60 8.11
C LYS A 92 -55.19 16.39 9.63
N SER A 93 -54.16 16.69 10.40
CA SER A 93 -54.06 16.33 11.83
C SER A 93 -53.96 17.53 12.78
N LEU A 94 -53.01 18.44 12.58
CA LEU A 94 -52.77 19.62 13.44
C LEU A 94 -53.42 20.90 12.87
N PHE A 95 -53.37 21.07 11.55
CA PHE A 95 -53.86 22.27 10.85
C PHE A 95 -55.22 22.04 10.16
N SER A 96 -56.02 21.08 10.65
CA SER A 96 -57.39 20.88 10.17
C SER A 96 -58.38 21.71 10.99
N LYS A 97 -59.53 22.07 10.40
CA LYS A 97 -60.54 22.89 11.09
C LYS A 97 -61.09 22.19 12.35
N GLN A 98 -61.24 20.87 12.33
CA GLN A 98 -61.62 20.10 13.51
C GLN A 98 -60.55 20.16 14.63
N ALA A 99 -59.27 20.22 14.25
CA ALA A 99 -58.17 20.29 15.20
C ALA A 99 -58.06 21.67 15.87
N SER A 100 -58.43 22.75 15.18
CA SER A 100 -58.54 24.09 15.77
C SER A 100 -59.69 24.23 16.78
N GLU A 101 -60.69 23.34 16.74
CA GLU A 101 -61.82 23.27 17.68
C GLU A 101 -61.59 22.29 18.85
N THR A 102 -60.76 21.26 18.67
CA THR A 102 -60.40 20.23 19.69
C THR A 102 -59.51 20.78 20.84
N ASN A 103 -60.04 20.95 22.07
CA ASN A 103 -59.20 21.33 23.22
C ASN A 103 -58.45 20.12 23.79
N ARG A 104 -57.11 20.21 23.81
CA ARG A 104 -56.17 19.20 24.27
C ARG A 104 -56.33 18.80 25.76
N GLU A 105 -56.75 19.72 26.61
CA GLU A 105 -56.97 19.47 28.05
C GLU A 105 -58.21 18.61 28.33
N LEU A 106 -59.15 18.56 27.38
CA LEU A 106 -60.38 17.76 27.45
C LEU A 106 -60.25 16.41 26.73
N GLN A 107 -59.07 16.09 26.18
CA GLN A 107 -58.81 14.81 25.50
C GLN A 107 -58.32 13.75 26.50
N ASP A 108 -58.61 12.49 26.21
CA ASP A 108 -58.04 11.37 26.94
C ASP A 108 -56.50 11.26 26.74
N ARG A 109 -55.88 10.30 27.45
CA ARG A 109 -54.43 10.09 27.42
C ARG A 109 -53.93 9.65 26.04
N ASP A 110 -54.70 8.84 25.31
CA ASP A 110 -54.26 8.20 24.08
C ASP A 110 -54.43 9.14 22.87
N ALA A 111 -55.48 9.96 22.88
CA ALA A 111 -55.64 11.10 21.97
C ALA A 111 -54.56 12.16 22.21
N ASN A 112 -54.23 12.46 23.47
CA ASN A 112 -53.08 13.31 23.80
C ASN A 112 -51.77 12.75 23.22
N ALA A 113 -51.48 11.46 23.42
CA ALA A 113 -50.28 10.83 22.88
C ALA A 113 -50.21 10.84 21.34
N LYS A 114 -51.35 10.75 20.64
CA LYS A 114 -51.42 10.92 19.18
C LYS A 114 -51.13 12.36 18.74
N ILE A 115 -51.64 13.35 19.48
CA ILE A 115 -51.34 14.77 19.27
C ILE A 115 -49.84 15.03 19.50
N ASP A 116 -49.26 14.48 20.57
CA ASP A 116 -47.82 14.55 20.86
C ASP A 116 -46.96 14.01 19.72
N ALA A 117 -47.25 12.78 19.26
CA ALA A 117 -46.52 12.18 18.14
C ALA A 117 -46.62 12.99 16.83
N ALA A 118 -47.77 13.62 16.56
CA ALA A 118 -47.96 14.50 15.41
C ALA A 118 -47.18 15.82 15.55
N ILE A 119 -47.21 16.45 16.73
CA ILE A 119 -46.47 17.68 17.04
C ILE A 119 -44.96 17.44 16.92
N GLU A 120 -44.44 16.37 17.52
CA GLU A 120 -43.03 16.00 17.37
C GLU A 120 -42.67 15.72 15.90
N GLY A 121 -43.57 15.06 15.15
CA GLY A 121 -43.40 14.81 13.71
C GLY A 121 -43.21 16.11 12.94
N PHE A 122 -44.07 17.09 13.19
CA PHE A 122 -44.01 18.41 12.59
C PHE A 122 -42.74 19.18 13.00
N LEU A 123 -42.44 19.23 14.30
CA LEU A 123 -41.25 19.94 14.83
C LEU A 123 -39.94 19.35 14.29
N ARG A 124 -39.84 18.02 14.11
CA ARG A 124 -38.67 17.37 13.50
C ARG A 124 -38.40 17.84 12.07
N LEU A 125 -39.44 18.08 11.27
CA LEU A 125 -39.33 18.67 9.93
C LEU A 125 -39.03 20.18 10.02
N LEU A 126 -39.71 20.88 10.93
CA LEU A 126 -39.55 22.32 11.14
C LEU A 126 -38.13 22.71 11.56
N THR A 127 -37.36 21.80 12.16
CA THR A 127 -35.94 22.01 12.49
C THR A 127 -35.12 22.48 11.29
N GLY A 128 -35.44 22.05 10.06
CA GLY A 128 -34.74 22.53 8.86
C GLY A 128 -35.10 23.97 8.43
N TYR A 129 -36.22 24.49 8.94
CA TYR A 129 -36.86 25.75 8.52
C TYR A 129 -37.06 26.71 9.70
N PHE A 130 -36.41 26.49 10.84
CA PHE A 130 -36.71 27.20 12.11
C PHE A 130 -36.60 28.74 12.01
N LEU A 131 -35.70 29.25 11.18
CA LEU A 131 -35.51 30.69 10.94
C LEU A 131 -36.42 31.28 9.84
N ASP A 132 -37.34 30.48 9.27
CA ASP A 132 -38.33 30.96 8.32
C ASP A 132 -39.48 31.67 9.06
N GLU A 133 -39.92 32.83 8.57
CA GLU A 133 -41.05 33.56 9.15
C GLU A 133 -42.33 32.71 9.21
N ASN A 134 -42.53 31.83 8.23
CA ASN A 134 -43.67 30.94 8.15
C ASN A 134 -43.59 29.79 9.17
N ALA A 135 -42.39 29.34 9.52
CA ALA A 135 -42.18 28.43 10.65
C ALA A 135 -42.57 29.09 11.99
N THR A 136 -42.26 30.38 12.16
CA THR A 136 -42.68 31.13 13.35
C THR A 136 -44.22 31.26 13.43
N LYS A 137 -44.91 31.49 12.30
CA LYS A 137 -46.39 31.49 12.23
C LYS A 137 -46.99 30.13 12.63
N CYS A 138 -46.41 29.02 12.18
CA CYS A 138 -46.84 27.68 12.59
C CYS A 138 -46.58 27.41 14.08
N LEU A 139 -45.39 27.80 14.59
CA LEU A 139 -45.06 27.67 16.01
C LEU A 139 -45.99 28.47 16.91
N GLU A 140 -46.37 29.69 16.50
CA GLU A 140 -47.35 30.51 17.20
C GLU A 140 -48.67 29.74 17.41
N TYR A 141 -49.24 29.19 16.34
CA TYR A 141 -50.45 28.37 16.43
C TYR A 141 -50.26 27.16 17.35
N LEU A 142 -49.13 26.45 17.27
CA LEU A 142 -48.87 25.32 18.16
C LEU A 142 -48.74 25.73 19.64
N VAL A 143 -48.04 26.83 19.93
CA VAL A 143 -47.85 27.43 21.26
C VAL A 143 -49.21 27.81 21.85
N ARG A 144 -50.04 28.48 21.05
CA ARG A 144 -51.34 29.05 21.46
C ARG A 144 -52.46 28.02 21.55
N ARG A 145 -52.44 26.98 20.71
CA ARG A 145 -53.50 25.96 20.65
C ARG A 145 -53.20 24.69 21.44
N TYR A 146 -51.99 24.16 21.32
CA TYR A 146 -51.63 22.85 21.90
C TYR A 146 -50.74 22.96 23.15
N LYS A 147 -50.41 24.18 23.57
CA LYS A 147 -49.56 24.49 24.74
C LYS A 147 -48.22 23.74 24.70
N VAL A 148 -47.61 23.67 23.52
CA VAL A 148 -46.33 22.94 23.31
C VAL A 148 -45.20 23.44 24.19
N HIS A 149 -45.19 24.73 24.52
CA HIS A 149 -44.23 25.38 25.42
C HIS A 149 -44.31 24.88 26.88
N VAL A 150 -45.35 24.12 27.23
CA VAL A 150 -45.55 23.48 28.55
C VAL A 150 -45.51 21.96 28.44
N ARG A 151 -46.10 21.37 27.39
CA ARG A 151 -46.29 19.91 27.27
C ARG A 151 -45.29 19.19 26.35
N ASN A 152 -44.55 19.92 25.53
CA ASN A 152 -43.63 19.38 24.51
C ASN A 152 -42.28 20.11 24.50
N VAL A 153 -41.80 20.52 25.70
CA VAL A 153 -40.57 21.31 25.86
C VAL A 153 -39.38 20.64 25.18
N ASP A 154 -39.15 19.35 25.43
CA ASP A 154 -38.07 18.57 24.84
C ASP A 154 -38.06 18.62 23.30
N ALA A 155 -39.23 18.51 22.66
CA ALA A 155 -39.36 18.54 21.21
C ALA A 155 -39.16 19.96 20.63
N LEU A 156 -39.64 20.99 21.33
CA LEU A 156 -39.38 22.39 20.97
C LEU A 156 -37.90 22.74 21.09
N ILE A 157 -37.27 22.37 22.20
CA ILE A 157 -35.84 22.59 22.40
C ILE A 157 -35.04 21.80 21.35
N ALA A 158 -35.39 20.56 21.02
CA ALA A 158 -34.70 19.78 19.98
C ALA A 158 -34.78 20.44 18.60
N CYS A 159 -35.90 21.11 18.29
CA CYS A 159 -36.12 21.88 17.07
C CYS A 159 -35.29 23.18 17.03
N ALA A 160 -35.26 23.91 18.14
CA ALA A 160 -34.67 25.25 18.22
C ALA A 160 -33.17 25.25 18.57
N LEU A 161 -32.67 24.23 19.28
CA LEU A 161 -31.30 24.21 19.83
C LEU A 161 -30.17 24.34 18.79
N PRO A 162 -30.26 23.82 17.54
CA PRO A 162 -29.26 24.13 16.52
C PRO A 162 -29.05 25.63 16.31
N TYR A 163 -30.10 26.43 16.52
CA TYR A 163 -30.16 27.87 16.38
C TYR A 163 -29.97 28.61 17.72
N HIS A 164 -29.36 27.96 18.73
CA HIS A 164 -29.11 28.53 20.07
C HIS A 164 -28.53 29.94 20.11
N CYS A 165 -27.79 30.37 19.08
CA CYS A 165 -27.20 31.71 18.98
C CYS A 165 -28.18 32.82 18.49
N THR A 166 -29.40 32.49 18.06
CA THR A 166 -30.31 33.44 17.39
C THR A 166 -31.39 33.99 18.36
N PRO A 167 -31.96 35.18 18.10
CA PRO A 167 -32.97 35.76 18.98
C PRO A 167 -34.29 34.97 18.99
N GLU A 168 -34.60 34.21 17.94
CA GLU A 168 -35.77 33.32 17.85
C GLU A 168 -35.69 32.21 18.90
N PHE A 169 -34.50 31.62 19.10
CA PHE A 169 -34.26 30.64 20.17
C PHE A 169 -34.48 31.27 21.55
N VAL A 170 -33.95 32.48 21.80
CA VAL A 170 -34.11 33.18 23.08
C VAL A 170 -35.60 33.44 23.39
N LYS A 171 -36.36 33.95 22.41
CA LYS A 171 -37.81 34.16 22.55
C LYS A 171 -38.54 32.86 22.87
N LEU A 172 -38.23 31.77 22.17
CA LEU A 172 -38.84 30.46 22.41
C LEU A 172 -38.54 29.93 23.83
N VAL A 173 -37.28 30.02 24.27
CA VAL A 173 -36.87 29.63 25.64
C VAL A 173 -37.54 30.49 26.71
N GLN A 174 -37.79 31.78 26.44
CA GLN A 174 -38.51 32.67 27.35
C GLN A 174 -39.98 32.26 27.55
N LEU A 175 -40.62 31.64 26.57
CA LEU A 175 -41.99 31.12 26.68
C LEU A 175 -42.08 29.73 27.32
N CYS A 176 -41.01 28.92 27.26
CA CYS A 176 -41.02 27.57 27.81
C CYS A 176 -41.19 27.54 29.34
N ALA A 177 -42.00 26.60 29.82
CA ALA A 177 -42.04 26.20 31.23
C ALA A 177 -40.83 25.28 31.51
N LEU A 178 -39.77 25.83 32.10
CA LEU A 178 -38.50 25.12 32.28
C LEU A 178 -38.40 24.41 33.65
N GLU A 179 -39.23 24.80 34.63
CA GLU A 179 -39.26 24.17 35.95
C GLU A 179 -39.60 22.67 35.85
N GLY A 180 -38.86 21.84 36.58
CA GLY A 180 -39.02 20.38 36.56
C GLY A 180 -38.47 19.67 35.30
N THR A 181 -38.02 20.41 34.28
CA THR A 181 -37.41 19.83 33.07
C THR A 181 -35.89 19.66 33.19
N SER A 182 -35.30 18.81 32.34
CA SER A 182 -33.84 18.73 32.15
C SER A 182 -33.21 20.03 31.64
N PHE A 183 -34.02 20.94 31.09
CA PHE A 183 -33.61 22.22 30.51
C PHE A 183 -33.63 23.39 31.49
N TYR A 184 -33.87 23.15 32.79
CA TYR A 184 -33.87 24.21 33.81
C TYR A 184 -32.59 25.07 33.83
N PHE A 185 -31.45 24.56 33.35
CA PHE A 185 -30.23 25.36 33.19
C PHE A 185 -30.37 26.56 32.25
N LEU A 186 -31.36 26.54 31.33
CA LEU A 186 -31.72 27.65 30.46
C LEU A 186 -32.56 28.74 31.16
N ALA A 187 -32.93 28.59 32.44
CA ALA A 187 -33.62 29.63 33.19
C ALA A 187 -32.87 30.98 33.16
N LYS A 188 -31.53 30.96 33.18
CA LYS A 188 -30.71 32.17 33.03
C LYS A 188 -30.81 32.82 31.65
N VAL A 189 -31.04 32.04 30.58
CA VAL A 189 -31.30 32.57 29.23
C VAL A 189 -32.66 33.28 29.21
N LYS A 190 -33.66 32.68 29.87
CA LYS A 190 -35.00 33.27 30.05
C LYS A 190 -34.97 34.58 30.84
N GLU A 191 -34.21 34.64 31.94
CA GLU A 191 -34.02 35.84 32.77
C GLU A 191 -33.21 36.96 32.08
N LEU A 192 -32.08 36.62 31.45
CA LEU A 192 -31.13 37.61 30.90
C LEU A 192 -31.43 38.02 29.46
N GLY A 193 -32.23 37.24 28.72
CA GLY A 193 -32.47 37.46 27.29
C GLY A 193 -31.22 37.28 26.41
N ALA A 194 -30.22 36.56 26.89
CA ALA A 194 -28.94 36.37 26.21
C ALA A 194 -28.75 34.92 25.74
N ALA A 195 -28.42 34.75 24.46
CA ALA A 195 -28.18 33.45 23.85
C ALA A 195 -27.02 32.68 24.53
N PRO A 196 -27.16 31.37 24.83
CA PRO A 196 -26.09 30.58 25.41
C PRO A 196 -24.98 30.30 24.38
N PRO A 197 -23.69 30.38 24.74
CA PRO A 197 -22.60 30.03 23.82
C PRO A 197 -22.43 28.50 23.72
N ARG A 198 -22.08 27.99 22.53
CA ARG A 198 -21.87 26.55 22.26
C ARG A 198 -20.95 25.85 23.27
N SER A 199 -19.91 26.54 23.73
CA SER A 199 -18.95 26.01 24.72
C SER A 199 -19.61 25.62 26.05
N GLN A 200 -20.66 26.32 26.48
CA GLN A 200 -21.43 25.95 27.68
C GLN A 200 -22.30 24.71 27.45
N LEU A 201 -22.88 24.55 26.26
CA LEU A 201 -23.63 23.35 25.90
C LEU A 201 -22.70 22.12 25.87
N VAL A 202 -21.53 22.25 25.24
CA VAL A 202 -20.47 21.22 25.22
C VAL A 202 -20.00 20.88 26.63
N GLN A 203 -19.72 21.89 27.47
CA GLN A 203 -19.33 21.65 28.86
C GLN A 203 -20.45 20.92 29.63
N ARG A 204 -21.72 21.27 29.41
CA ARG A 204 -22.88 20.62 30.04
C ARG A 204 -22.94 19.14 29.67
N CYS A 205 -22.72 18.77 28.41
CA CYS A 205 -22.64 17.37 27.95
C CYS A 205 -21.57 16.54 28.68
N THR A 206 -20.52 17.15 29.27
CA THR A 206 -19.50 16.43 30.05
C THR A 206 -19.88 16.17 31.51
N HIS A 207 -20.90 16.87 32.03
CA HIS A 207 -21.30 16.82 33.45
C HIS A 207 -22.73 16.30 33.64
N ASP A 208 -23.60 16.45 32.65
CA ASP A 208 -25.02 16.14 32.70
C ASP A 208 -25.35 15.02 31.71
N GLY A 209 -25.47 13.79 32.25
CA GLY A 209 -25.77 12.61 31.46
C GLY A 209 -27.19 12.58 30.89
N ALA A 210 -28.13 13.36 31.44
CA ALA A 210 -29.49 13.47 30.89
C ALA A 210 -29.47 14.39 29.66
N PHE A 211 -28.81 15.55 29.78
CA PHE A 211 -28.62 16.45 28.64
C PHE A 211 -27.80 15.79 27.51
N LEU A 212 -26.73 15.06 27.84
CA LEU A 212 -25.98 14.28 26.84
C LEU A 212 -26.87 13.26 26.11
N SER A 213 -27.75 12.54 26.84
CA SER A 213 -28.69 11.61 26.21
C SER A 213 -29.62 12.33 25.23
N PHE A 214 -30.22 13.44 25.67
CA PHE A 214 -31.07 14.26 24.82
C PHE A 214 -30.35 14.73 23.54
N ILE A 215 -29.09 15.18 23.64
CA ILE A 215 -28.29 15.57 22.47
C ILE A 215 -28.05 14.37 21.54
N CYS A 216 -27.73 13.19 22.08
CA CYS A 216 -27.57 11.99 21.26
C CYS A 216 -28.86 11.55 20.57
N ASP A 217 -30.00 11.58 21.26
CA ASP A 217 -31.31 11.17 20.74
C ASP A 217 -31.84 12.15 19.69
N ALA A 218 -31.65 13.46 19.91
CA ALA A 218 -31.95 14.51 18.95
C ALA A 218 -31.03 14.43 17.71
N ALA A 219 -29.73 14.17 17.92
CA ALA A 219 -28.76 13.95 16.84
C ALA A 219 -29.14 12.72 16.00
N ALA A 220 -29.45 11.59 16.62
CA ALA A 220 -29.86 10.36 15.94
C ALA A 220 -31.15 10.55 15.14
N THR A 221 -32.12 11.26 15.72
CA THR A 221 -33.35 11.66 15.04
C THR A 221 -33.05 12.51 13.80
N THR A 222 -32.17 13.52 13.95
CA THR A 222 -31.74 14.42 12.87
C THR A 222 -30.92 13.70 11.79
N ALA A 223 -30.14 12.68 12.15
CA ALA A 223 -29.37 11.84 11.24
C ALA A 223 -30.20 10.79 10.49
N SER A 224 -31.37 10.43 11.02
CA SER A 224 -32.28 9.48 10.37
C SER A 224 -32.99 10.06 9.15
N ASN A 225 -33.59 9.19 8.33
CA ASN A 225 -34.46 9.58 7.21
C ASN A 225 -35.69 10.43 7.61
N LYS A 226 -35.98 10.59 8.91
CA LYS A 226 -37.05 11.45 9.45
C LYS A 226 -36.59 12.88 9.72
N GLY A 227 -35.28 13.14 9.72
CA GLY A 227 -34.71 14.46 9.93
C GLY A 227 -34.66 15.31 8.66
N VAL A 228 -34.14 16.54 8.82
CA VAL A 228 -33.75 17.41 7.72
C VAL A 228 -32.23 17.59 7.77
N PRO A 229 -31.49 17.23 6.70
CA PRO A 229 -30.08 17.60 6.53
C PRO A 229 -29.87 19.12 6.58
N GLY A 230 -28.63 19.58 6.72
CA GLY A 230 -28.27 20.99 6.83
C GLY A 230 -27.74 21.37 8.22
N ALA A 231 -27.97 22.64 8.59
CA ALA A 231 -27.40 23.27 9.79
C ALA A 231 -27.61 22.47 11.08
N ALA A 232 -28.76 21.82 11.25
CA ALA A 232 -29.04 20.96 12.40
C ALA A 232 -28.15 19.72 12.47
N SER A 233 -27.93 19.03 11.34
CA SER A 233 -27.04 17.88 11.25
C SER A 233 -25.59 18.26 11.58
N ALA A 234 -25.13 19.40 11.05
CA ALA A 234 -23.81 19.94 11.34
C ALA A 234 -23.64 20.36 12.81
N PHE A 235 -24.63 21.04 13.39
CA PHE A 235 -24.63 21.44 14.80
C PHE A 235 -24.50 20.23 15.74
N TYR A 236 -25.33 19.20 15.53
CA TYR A 236 -25.29 18.01 16.39
C TYR A 236 -23.98 17.22 16.21
N ALA A 237 -23.47 17.06 14.99
CA ALA A 237 -22.19 16.42 14.72
C ALA A 237 -21.02 17.14 15.43
N VAL A 238 -20.93 18.46 15.28
CA VAL A 238 -19.88 19.28 15.93
C VAL A 238 -20.03 19.25 17.45
N THR A 239 -21.25 19.41 17.98
CA THR A 239 -21.49 19.40 19.44
C THR A 239 -21.15 18.06 20.06
N LEU A 240 -21.49 16.93 19.43
CA LEU A 240 -21.07 15.59 19.88
C LEU A 240 -19.55 15.43 19.83
N THR A 241 -18.92 15.86 18.73
CA THR A 241 -17.46 15.82 18.56
C THR A 241 -16.74 16.61 19.64
N GLU A 242 -17.12 17.88 19.86
CA GLU A 242 -16.55 18.74 20.90
C GLU A 242 -16.83 18.20 22.30
N SER A 243 -18.00 17.59 22.54
CA SER A 243 -18.34 16.95 23.83
C SER A 243 -17.43 15.76 24.12
N ILE A 244 -17.24 14.85 23.16
CA ILE A 244 -16.32 13.70 23.28
C ILE A 244 -14.86 14.20 23.41
N ALA A 245 -14.49 15.28 22.71
CA ALA A 245 -13.18 15.90 22.81
C ALA A 245 -12.91 16.51 24.21
N ALA A 246 -13.93 17.11 24.84
CA ALA A 246 -13.86 17.73 26.16
C ALA A 246 -13.97 16.73 27.34
N MET A 247 -14.54 15.54 27.13
CA MET A 247 -14.60 14.50 28.16
C MET A 247 -13.19 14.06 28.57
N LYS A 248 -12.95 14.00 29.90
CA LYS A 248 -11.68 13.50 30.48
C LYS A 248 -11.44 12.03 30.17
N GLN A 249 -12.52 11.24 30.17
CA GLN A 249 -12.57 9.82 29.81
C GLN A 249 -13.97 9.55 29.24
N VAL A 250 -14.06 8.77 28.16
CA VAL A 250 -15.36 8.32 27.64
C VAL A 250 -15.81 7.11 28.46
N THR A 251 -16.96 7.22 29.13
CA THR A 251 -17.46 6.13 29.98
C THR A 251 -18.11 5.03 29.13
N ALA A 252 -18.13 3.80 29.64
CA ALA A 252 -18.86 2.70 29.00
C ALA A 252 -20.38 2.97 28.88
N ALA A 253 -20.93 3.89 29.68
CA ALA A 253 -22.33 4.34 29.58
C ALA A 253 -22.57 5.45 28.54
N THR A 254 -21.51 6.04 27.99
CA THR A 254 -21.57 7.04 26.91
C THR A 254 -21.70 6.36 25.55
N VAL A 255 -20.96 5.27 25.32
CA VAL A 255 -20.90 4.59 24.01
C VAL A 255 -22.29 4.11 23.53
N PRO A 256 -23.12 3.41 24.33
CA PRO A 256 -24.46 2.98 23.90
C PRO A 256 -25.39 4.14 23.51
N ARG A 257 -25.19 5.34 24.07
CA ARG A 257 -25.98 6.53 23.74
C ARG A 257 -25.60 7.10 22.36
N LEU A 258 -24.36 6.89 21.92
CA LEU A 258 -23.89 7.34 20.61
C LEU A 258 -24.26 6.37 19.48
N LEU A 259 -24.52 5.09 19.78
CA LEU A 259 -24.82 4.07 18.76
C LEU A 259 -26.01 4.46 17.85
N PRO A 260 -27.16 4.94 18.32
CA PRO A 260 -28.27 5.31 17.44
C PRO A 260 -27.91 6.42 16.44
N TYR A 261 -27.04 7.36 16.82
CA TYR A 261 -26.55 8.41 15.93
C TYR A 261 -25.60 7.85 14.87
N LEU A 262 -24.67 6.99 15.30
CA LEU A 262 -23.69 6.36 14.41
C LEU A 262 -24.36 5.38 13.44
N GLU A 263 -25.31 4.58 13.89
CA GLU A 263 -26.12 3.69 13.04
C GLU A 263 -26.95 4.45 12.01
N ALA A 264 -27.61 5.55 12.42
CA ALA A 264 -28.38 6.39 11.51
C ALA A 264 -27.48 7.09 10.48
N GLY A 265 -26.37 7.70 10.92
CA GLY A 265 -25.48 8.46 10.04
C GLY A 265 -24.59 7.60 9.14
N LEU A 266 -24.21 6.39 9.55
CA LEU A 266 -23.48 5.41 8.71
C LEU A 266 -24.42 4.59 7.80
N ALA A 267 -25.74 4.79 7.89
CA ALA A 267 -26.68 4.10 7.02
C ALA A 267 -26.49 4.50 5.54
N PRO A 268 -26.71 3.57 4.58
CA PRO A 268 -26.67 3.90 3.15
C PRO A 268 -27.64 5.01 2.75
N GLY A 269 -28.78 5.13 3.44
CA GLY A 269 -29.80 6.15 3.20
C GLY A 269 -29.51 7.53 3.82
N ALA A 270 -28.48 7.68 4.66
CA ALA A 270 -28.09 8.97 5.21
C ALA A 270 -27.64 9.93 4.09
N SER A 271 -27.82 11.23 4.27
CA SER A 271 -27.23 12.26 3.39
C SER A 271 -25.71 12.35 3.57
N SER A 272 -25.02 12.97 2.62
CA SER A 272 -23.57 13.18 2.69
C SER A 272 -23.13 13.98 3.92
N GLU A 273 -23.94 14.94 4.39
CA GLU A 273 -23.64 15.72 5.59
C GLU A 273 -23.81 14.91 6.88
N GLN A 274 -24.88 14.12 6.99
CA GLN A 274 -25.10 13.22 8.13
C GLN A 274 -24.00 12.15 8.19
N PHE A 275 -23.59 11.62 7.03
CA PHE A 275 -22.48 10.68 6.92
C PHE A 275 -21.13 11.33 7.30
N ALA A 276 -20.87 12.57 6.86
CA ALA A 276 -19.68 13.33 7.30
C ALA A 276 -19.67 13.56 8.82
N GLY A 277 -20.83 13.88 9.42
CA GLY A 277 -20.96 13.99 10.87
C GLY A 277 -20.65 12.68 11.60
N ALA A 278 -21.17 11.55 11.11
CA ALA A 278 -20.89 10.23 11.66
C ALA A 278 -19.40 9.82 11.49
N ILE A 279 -18.75 10.18 10.38
CA ILE A 279 -17.29 10.01 10.20
C ILE A 279 -16.54 10.73 11.33
N ILE A 280 -16.81 12.03 11.53
CA ILE A 280 -16.08 12.85 12.50
C ILE A 280 -16.29 12.32 13.93
N VAL A 281 -17.52 11.99 14.31
CA VAL A 281 -17.82 11.44 15.64
C VAL A 281 -17.18 10.05 15.84
N SER A 282 -17.15 9.20 14.80
CA SER A 282 -16.46 7.88 14.86
C SER A 282 -14.96 8.03 15.11
N VAL A 283 -14.31 8.94 14.38
CA VAL A 283 -12.87 9.24 14.51
C VAL A 283 -12.58 9.84 15.90
N GLN A 284 -13.38 10.79 16.35
CA GLN A 284 -13.20 11.45 17.65
C GLN A 284 -13.42 10.48 18.83
N LEU A 285 -14.34 9.53 18.69
CA LEU A 285 -14.56 8.45 19.66
C LEU A 285 -13.35 7.50 19.72
N ALA A 286 -12.82 7.08 18.57
CA ALA A 286 -11.63 6.23 18.47
C ALA A 286 -10.36 6.89 19.01
N LEU A 287 -10.20 8.21 18.84
CA LEU A 287 -9.09 8.98 19.41
C LEU A 287 -9.16 9.14 20.94
N LYS A 288 -10.33 8.94 21.56
CA LYS A 288 -10.57 9.19 22.99
C LYS A 288 -10.78 7.94 23.83
N ALA A 289 -11.03 6.79 23.20
CA ALA A 289 -11.31 5.54 23.89
C ALA A 289 -10.76 4.33 23.11
N GLN A 290 -10.29 3.33 23.85
CA GLN A 290 -10.10 2.00 23.30
C GLN A 290 -11.47 1.35 23.15
N LEU A 291 -11.87 1.06 21.92
CA LEU A 291 -13.16 0.47 21.59
C LEU A 291 -13.10 -1.06 21.67
N ALA A 292 -14.22 -1.67 22.06
CA ALA A 292 -14.36 -3.12 22.00
C ALA A 292 -14.34 -3.58 20.54
N GLN A 293 -13.67 -4.70 20.25
CA GLN A 293 -13.48 -5.21 18.90
C GLN A 293 -14.77 -5.25 18.05
N PRO A 294 -15.94 -5.72 18.53
CA PRO A 294 -17.17 -5.72 17.74
C PRO A 294 -17.63 -4.32 17.29
N LEU A 295 -17.38 -3.30 18.11
CA LEU A 295 -17.70 -1.91 17.76
C LEU A 295 -16.73 -1.38 16.70
N THR A 296 -15.42 -1.64 16.84
CA THR A 296 -14.42 -1.28 15.84
C THR A 296 -14.74 -1.91 14.49
N GLU A 297 -15.09 -3.20 14.47
CA GLU A 297 -15.48 -3.92 13.25
C GLU A 297 -16.75 -3.32 12.62
N ALA A 298 -17.78 -3.02 13.43
CA ALA A 298 -19.02 -2.40 12.95
C ALA A 298 -18.81 -0.98 12.40
N LEU A 299 -17.97 -0.16 13.03
CA LEU A 299 -17.61 1.18 12.53
C LEU A 299 -16.85 1.09 11.20
N MET A 300 -15.88 0.19 11.08
CA MET A 300 -15.16 -0.02 9.82
C MET A 300 -16.08 -0.55 8.71
N GLU A 301 -17.02 -1.45 9.02
CA GLU A 301 -18.06 -1.90 8.07
C GLU A 301 -18.94 -0.72 7.63
N GLY A 302 -19.47 0.07 8.58
CA GLY A 302 -20.34 1.20 8.31
C GLY A 302 -19.67 2.30 7.48
N LEU A 303 -18.42 2.64 7.80
CA LEU A 303 -17.62 3.60 7.05
C LEU A 303 -17.35 3.13 5.61
N ALA A 304 -16.89 1.88 5.42
CA ALA A 304 -16.62 1.34 4.10
C ALA A 304 -17.91 1.18 3.26
N LYS A 305 -19.04 0.83 3.89
CA LYS A 305 -20.34 0.62 3.25
C LYS A 305 -21.06 1.92 2.89
N GLY A 306 -20.95 2.94 3.74
CA GLY A 306 -21.54 4.26 3.53
C GLY A 306 -20.69 5.20 2.65
N ALA A 307 -19.51 4.75 2.22
CA ALA A 307 -18.59 5.54 1.42
C ALA A 307 -19.19 5.92 0.05
N ARG A 308 -19.10 7.21 -0.27
CA ARG A 308 -19.75 7.84 -1.42
C ARG A 308 -19.01 9.11 -1.84
N ALA A 309 -19.15 9.54 -3.08
CA ALA A 309 -18.61 10.81 -3.53
C ALA A 309 -19.34 11.99 -2.82
N PRO A 310 -18.65 13.09 -2.46
CA PRO A 310 -17.22 13.36 -2.63
C PRO A 310 -16.34 12.88 -1.45
N LEU A 311 -16.87 12.05 -0.54
CA LEU A 311 -16.28 11.73 0.77
C LEU A 311 -15.35 10.50 0.81
N HIS A 312 -14.95 9.94 -0.34
CA HIS A 312 -14.09 8.74 -0.38
C HIS A 312 -12.76 8.94 0.36
N ALA A 313 -12.10 10.08 0.17
CA ALA A 313 -10.83 10.38 0.83
C ALA A 313 -10.99 10.49 2.37
N GLN A 314 -12.09 11.09 2.84
CA GLN A 314 -12.41 11.24 4.25
C GLN A 314 -12.72 9.88 4.91
N VAL A 315 -13.34 8.94 4.18
CA VAL A 315 -13.53 7.57 4.67
C VAL A 315 -12.19 6.85 4.83
N LEU A 316 -11.28 6.95 3.86
CA LEU A 316 -9.95 6.32 3.99
C LEU A 316 -9.14 6.92 5.15
N GLN A 317 -9.20 8.24 5.34
CA GLN A 317 -8.59 8.93 6.49
C GLN A 317 -9.19 8.44 7.82
N ALA A 318 -10.51 8.25 7.89
CA ALA A 318 -11.18 7.73 9.08
C ALA A 318 -10.81 6.27 9.39
N LEU A 319 -10.73 5.43 8.36
CA LEU A 319 -10.25 4.05 8.48
C LEU A 319 -8.78 4.00 8.91
N LEU A 320 -7.94 4.92 8.44
CA LEU A 320 -6.55 5.03 8.86
C LEU A 320 -6.44 5.34 10.36
N VAL A 321 -7.17 6.34 10.84
CA VAL A 321 -7.18 6.68 12.28
C VAL A 321 -7.74 5.55 13.13
N LEU A 322 -8.75 4.81 12.65
CA LEU A 322 -9.24 3.60 13.32
C LEU A 322 -8.17 2.50 13.40
N CYS A 323 -7.45 2.21 12.31
CA CYS A 323 -6.34 1.24 12.33
C CYS A 323 -5.25 1.65 13.33
N GLN A 324 -4.79 2.91 13.27
CA GLN A 324 -3.74 3.44 14.15
C GLN A 324 -4.14 3.44 15.63
N THR A 325 -5.34 3.93 15.96
CA THR A 325 -5.79 4.07 17.36
C THR A 325 -6.21 2.74 17.97
N GLN A 326 -6.95 1.92 17.22
CA GLN A 326 -7.53 0.67 17.73
C GLN A 326 -6.61 -0.55 17.55
N ARG A 327 -5.43 -0.38 16.93
CA ARG A 327 -4.45 -1.45 16.64
C ARG A 327 -5.07 -2.62 15.87
N VAL A 328 -5.83 -2.30 14.83
CA VAL A 328 -6.54 -3.28 13.99
C VAL A 328 -5.50 -4.15 13.27
N ARG A 329 -5.54 -5.47 13.51
CA ARG A 329 -4.57 -6.42 12.93
C ARG A 329 -5.03 -7.07 11.61
N ALA A 330 -6.33 -7.05 11.33
CA ALA A 330 -6.93 -7.66 10.15
C ALA A 330 -8.20 -6.90 9.76
N LEU A 331 -8.48 -6.79 8.47
CA LEU A 331 -9.63 -6.04 7.98
C LEU A 331 -10.91 -6.87 8.17
N PRO A 332 -12.02 -6.30 8.70
CA PRO A 332 -13.27 -7.02 8.80
C PRO A 332 -13.75 -7.46 7.41
N SER A 333 -14.13 -8.73 7.24
CA SER A 333 -14.41 -9.31 5.91
C SER A 333 -15.55 -8.63 5.15
N ARG A 334 -16.47 -7.98 5.87
CA ARG A 334 -17.54 -7.15 5.28
C ARG A 334 -17.02 -5.77 4.87
N ALA A 335 -16.23 -5.11 5.72
CA ALA A 335 -15.58 -3.84 5.39
C ALA A 335 -14.70 -3.98 4.14
N PHE A 336 -13.90 -5.04 4.05
CA PHE A 336 -13.10 -5.38 2.86
C PHE A 336 -13.95 -5.45 1.57
N LYS A 337 -15.06 -6.19 1.59
CA LYS A 337 -15.97 -6.35 0.44
C LYS A 337 -16.65 -5.05 0.00
N HIS A 338 -16.73 -4.05 0.87
CA HIS A 338 -17.22 -2.71 0.52
C HIS A 338 -16.08 -1.80 0.05
N LEU A 339 -14.93 -1.83 0.72
CA LEU A 339 -13.76 -1.03 0.39
C LEU A 339 -13.26 -1.31 -1.04
N VAL A 340 -13.15 -2.59 -1.44
CA VAL A 340 -12.68 -2.97 -2.80
C VAL A 340 -13.72 -2.72 -3.89
N LYS A 341 -14.91 -2.21 -3.55
CA LYS A 341 -15.91 -1.70 -4.51
C LYS A 341 -15.82 -0.18 -4.71
N LEU A 342 -14.94 0.51 -3.99
CA LEU A 342 -14.73 1.94 -4.19
C LEU A 342 -14.13 2.22 -5.57
N PRO A 343 -14.63 3.23 -6.30
CA PRO A 343 -13.98 3.68 -7.52
C PRO A 343 -12.60 4.24 -7.19
N ASP A 344 -11.62 3.91 -8.03
CA ASP A 344 -10.26 4.44 -8.00
C ASP A 344 -9.57 4.31 -6.62
N LEU A 345 -9.81 3.19 -5.91
CA LEU A 345 -9.29 2.97 -4.56
C LEU A 345 -7.77 3.15 -4.49
N ALA A 346 -7.03 2.59 -5.44
CA ALA A 346 -5.57 2.70 -5.49
C ALA A 346 -5.11 4.17 -5.55
N SER A 347 -5.71 4.99 -6.43
CA SER A 347 -5.43 6.43 -6.55
C SER A 347 -5.72 7.19 -5.26
N HIS A 348 -6.87 6.93 -4.62
CA HIS A 348 -7.22 7.58 -3.35
C HIS A 348 -6.28 7.15 -2.21
N VAL A 349 -5.79 5.91 -2.21
CA VAL A 349 -4.80 5.40 -1.25
C VAL A 349 -3.41 5.99 -1.51
N ALA A 350 -2.99 6.12 -2.77
CA ALA A 350 -1.73 6.76 -3.15
C ALA A 350 -1.70 8.24 -2.71
N ASP A 351 -2.79 8.98 -2.94
CA ASP A 351 -2.92 10.38 -2.52
C ASP A 351 -3.01 10.57 -1.00
N MET A 352 -3.42 9.53 -0.26
CA MET A 352 -3.34 9.49 1.19
C MET A 352 -1.92 9.18 1.67
N ALA A 353 -1.21 8.24 1.03
CA ALA A 353 0.17 7.87 1.35
C ALA A 353 1.15 9.04 1.17
N LYS A 354 0.98 9.86 0.12
CA LYS A 354 1.75 11.10 -0.09
C LYS A 354 1.58 12.15 1.01
N LYS A 355 0.51 12.07 1.83
CA LYS A 355 0.12 13.09 2.82
C LYS A 355 0.25 12.63 4.26
N TYR A 356 0.17 11.32 4.52
CA TYR A 356 0.07 10.75 5.87
C TYR A 356 0.82 9.42 5.97
N VAL A 357 1.42 9.15 7.13
CA VAL A 357 1.98 7.83 7.45
C VAL A 357 0.83 6.82 7.57
N CYS A 358 0.65 6.00 6.53
CA CYS A 358 -0.52 5.14 6.36
C CYS A 358 -0.26 3.64 6.60
N ASP A 359 0.92 3.28 7.12
CA ASP A 359 1.40 1.89 7.30
C ASP A 359 0.38 0.94 7.93
N GLU A 360 -0.27 1.34 9.03
CA GLU A 360 -1.25 0.51 9.75
C GLU A 360 -2.47 0.14 8.90
N LEU A 361 -2.90 1.03 8.00
CA LEU A 361 -3.99 0.73 7.06
C LEU A 361 -3.47 -0.02 5.83
N LEU A 362 -2.31 0.36 5.29
CA LEU A 362 -1.70 -0.32 4.15
C LEU A 362 -1.40 -1.78 4.45
N CYS A 363 -0.75 -2.09 5.57
CA CYS A 363 -0.43 -3.46 5.99
C CYS A 363 -1.70 -4.33 6.06
N VAL A 364 -2.76 -3.80 6.68
CA VAL A 364 -4.04 -4.51 6.82
C VAL A 364 -4.76 -4.67 5.48
N LEU A 365 -4.67 -3.68 4.59
CA LEU A 365 -5.25 -3.72 3.24
C LEU A 365 -4.52 -4.72 2.32
N VAL A 366 -3.19 -4.66 2.23
CA VAL A 366 -2.41 -5.55 1.34
C VAL A 366 -2.47 -7.00 1.80
N VAL A 367 -2.50 -7.27 3.11
CA VAL A 367 -2.74 -8.61 3.66
C VAL A 367 -4.15 -9.11 3.29
N ALA A 368 -5.19 -8.28 3.45
CA ALA A 368 -6.55 -8.68 3.09
C ALA A 368 -6.71 -8.94 1.58
N LEU A 369 -6.06 -8.14 0.72
CA LEU A 369 -6.03 -8.33 -0.73
C LEU A 369 -5.25 -9.60 -1.12
N ALA A 370 -4.07 -9.83 -0.55
CA ALA A 370 -3.23 -10.99 -0.83
C ALA A 370 -3.90 -12.31 -0.42
N GLY A 371 -4.44 -12.38 0.79
CA GLY A 371 -5.14 -13.58 1.29
C GLY A 371 -6.42 -13.93 0.51
N ALA A 372 -6.97 -12.97 -0.24
CA ALA A 372 -8.18 -13.11 -1.05
C ALA A 372 -7.93 -13.03 -2.57
N VAL A 373 -6.68 -13.06 -3.05
CA VAL A 373 -6.30 -12.72 -4.44
C VAL A 373 -7.14 -13.47 -5.51
N THR A 374 -7.41 -14.75 -5.31
CA THR A 374 -8.21 -15.63 -6.19
C THR A 374 -9.71 -15.62 -5.93
N ALA A 375 -10.17 -15.02 -4.83
CA ALA A 375 -11.60 -15.07 -4.47
C ALA A 375 -12.48 -14.21 -5.40
N HIS A 376 -11.91 -13.25 -6.12
CA HIS A 376 -12.58 -12.46 -7.15
C HIS A 376 -11.56 -11.74 -8.04
N ALA A 377 -11.77 -11.68 -9.36
CA ALA A 377 -10.85 -11.01 -10.30
C ALA A 377 -10.59 -9.52 -9.97
N ASN A 378 -11.58 -8.84 -9.37
CA ASN A 378 -11.40 -7.46 -8.89
C ASN A 378 -10.39 -7.33 -7.74
N TYR A 379 -10.15 -8.38 -6.94
CA TYR A 379 -9.19 -8.35 -5.84
C TYR A 379 -7.75 -8.44 -6.36
N GLU A 380 -7.47 -9.32 -7.33
CA GLU A 380 -6.18 -9.36 -8.05
C GLU A 380 -5.91 -8.04 -8.78
N ARG A 381 -6.93 -7.46 -9.44
CA ARG A 381 -6.82 -6.14 -10.09
C ARG A 381 -6.46 -5.03 -9.11
N VAL A 382 -7.21 -4.88 -8.02
CA VAL A 382 -6.96 -3.80 -7.04
C VAL A 382 -5.64 -4.02 -6.28
N LEU A 383 -5.22 -5.28 -6.06
CA LEU A 383 -3.87 -5.57 -5.54
C LEU A 383 -2.77 -5.13 -6.52
N THR A 384 -2.98 -5.36 -7.82
CA THR A 384 -2.07 -4.92 -8.88
C THR A 384 -1.96 -3.39 -8.92
N GLU A 385 -3.10 -2.68 -8.96
CA GLU A 385 -3.17 -1.21 -8.93
C GLU A 385 -2.48 -0.66 -7.66
N VAL A 386 -2.73 -1.23 -6.48
CA VAL A 386 -2.09 -0.80 -5.22
C VAL A 386 -0.57 -1.03 -5.19
N ILE A 387 -0.05 -2.13 -5.77
CA ILE A 387 1.40 -2.37 -5.82
C ILE A 387 2.12 -1.38 -6.75
N VAL A 388 1.45 -0.98 -7.84
CA VAL A 388 2.00 -0.10 -8.89
C VAL A 388 1.91 1.38 -8.51
N ASP A 389 0.74 1.83 -8.04
CA ASP A 389 0.43 3.26 -7.87
C ASP A 389 0.78 3.81 -6.47
N VAL A 390 0.98 2.94 -5.47
CA VAL A 390 1.23 3.34 -4.07
C VAL A 390 2.70 3.12 -3.71
N GLU A 391 3.31 4.15 -3.12
CA GLU A 391 4.61 4.04 -2.44
C GLU A 391 4.45 3.22 -1.16
N LEU A 392 4.64 1.90 -1.26
CA LEU A 392 4.55 0.98 -0.13
C LEU A 392 5.80 1.07 0.75
N SER A 393 5.63 1.12 2.06
CA SER A 393 6.74 1.06 3.01
C SER A 393 7.30 -0.36 3.15
N ASP A 394 8.55 -0.48 3.61
CA ASP A 394 9.20 -1.75 3.96
C ASP A 394 8.34 -2.66 4.85
N VAL A 395 7.50 -2.08 5.72
CA VAL A 395 6.62 -2.82 6.63
C VAL A 395 5.41 -3.39 5.87
N ALA A 396 4.79 -2.57 4.99
CA ALA A 396 3.71 -3.02 4.13
C ALA A 396 4.17 -4.09 3.13
N VAL A 397 5.35 -3.91 2.52
CA VAL A 397 5.97 -4.91 1.62
C VAL A 397 6.27 -6.21 2.38
N LEU A 398 6.81 -6.15 3.61
CA LEU A 398 7.02 -7.32 4.45
C LEU A 398 5.72 -8.07 4.77
N ALA A 399 4.65 -7.35 5.10
CA ALA A 399 3.34 -7.94 5.36
C ALA A 399 2.76 -8.61 4.11
N LEU A 400 2.85 -7.95 2.96
CA LEU A 400 2.42 -8.46 1.65
C LEU A 400 3.18 -9.74 1.25
N VAL A 401 4.52 -9.71 1.25
CA VAL A 401 5.36 -10.87 0.88
C VAL A 401 5.06 -12.07 1.80
N ARG A 402 4.87 -11.82 3.10
CA ARG A 402 4.50 -12.85 4.07
C ARG A 402 3.16 -13.49 3.75
N GLU A 403 2.12 -12.70 3.47
CA GLU A 403 0.77 -13.23 3.19
C GLU A 403 0.68 -13.91 1.82
N LEU A 404 1.39 -13.40 0.80
CA LEU A 404 1.53 -14.08 -0.49
C LEU A 404 2.25 -15.43 -0.36
N ALA A 405 3.27 -15.51 0.50
CA ALA A 405 3.96 -16.77 0.77
C ALA A 405 3.09 -17.77 1.55
N VAL A 406 2.25 -17.31 2.48
CA VAL A 406 1.21 -18.15 3.12
C VAL A 406 0.22 -18.64 2.08
N THR A 407 -0.32 -17.73 1.26
CA THR A 407 -1.34 -18.04 0.25
C THR A 407 -0.84 -19.04 -0.79
N GLY A 408 0.38 -18.85 -1.31
CA GLY A 408 1.02 -19.78 -2.24
C GLY A 408 1.51 -21.11 -1.64
N THR A 409 1.38 -21.32 -0.32
CA THR A 409 1.79 -22.56 0.38
C THR A 409 0.68 -23.25 1.16
N LYS A 410 -0.59 -22.81 1.05
CA LYS A 410 -1.75 -23.45 1.71
C LYS A 410 -1.83 -24.97 1.47
N ASP A 411 -1.37 -25.46 0.31
CA ASP A 411 -1.29 -26.89 -0.04
C ASP A 411 -0.39 -27.72 0.90
N ALA A 412 0.70 -27.14 1.42
CA ALA A 412 1.74 -27.90 2.12
C ALA A 412 1.36 -28.34 3.55
N ALA A 413 0.30 -27.77 4.12
CA ALA A 413 -0.15 -28.05 5.48
C ALA A 413 -1.18 -29.20 5.57
N VAL A 414 -1.82 -29.58 4.45
CA VAL A 414 -2.93 -30.56 4.43
C VAL A 414 -2.45 -31.98 4.05
N GLY A 415 -1.23 -32.12 3.51
CA GLY A 415 -0.69 -33.38 3.01
C GLY A 415 -0.22 -34.41 4.05
N ALA A 416 -0.52 -34.22 5.35
CA ALA A 416 -0.07 -35.12 6.42
C ALA A 416 -1.14 -36.16 6.85
N ASP A 417 -2.43 -35.85 6.71
CA ASP A 417 -3.52 -36.72 7.17
C ASP A 417 -4.15 -37.50 6.01
N ALA A 418 -3.78 -38.78 5.92
CA ALA A 418 -4.29 -39.68 4.90
C ALA A 418 -5.74 -40.14 5.16
N ASN A 419 -6.72 -39.45 4.58
CA ASN A 419 -7.87 -40.13 3.98
C ASN A 419 -8.63 -39.23 2.98
N GLY A 420 -8.79 -39.70 1.75
CA GLY A 420 -9.40 -38.90 0.68
C GLY A 420 -10.93 -39.01 0.63
N ALA A 421 -11.63 -37.88 0.74
CA ALA A 421 -12.99 -37.66 0.23
C ALA A 421 -13.42 -36.17 0.34
N GLY A 422 -12.70 -35.26 -0.32
CA GLY A 422 -13.05 -33.83 -0.37
C GLY A 422 -12.51 -33.20 -1.64
N GLY A 423 -13.37 -32.54 -2.43
CA GLY A 423 -13.02 -32.13 -3.79
C GLY A 423 -11.90 -31.10 -3.86
N ALA A 424 -10.85 -31.42 -4.62
CA ALA A 424 -9.81 -30.48 -5.00
C ALA A 424 -10.42 -29.35 -5.87
N ARG A 425 -10.44 -28.13 -5.33
CA ARG A 425 -10.68 -26.90 -6.09
C ARG A 425 -9.34 -26.35 -6.61
N ASP A 426 -9.39 -25.33 -7.47
CA ASP A 426 -8.27 -24.77 -8.24
C ASP A 426 -7.13 -24.11 -7.43
N ASN A 427 -6.47 -24.84 -6.53
CA ASN A 427 -5.38 -24.32 -5.70
C ASN A 427 -4.15 -23.87 -6.51
N THR A 428 -3.93 -24.45 -7.70
CA THR A 428 -2.90 -24.00 -8.64
C THR A 428 -3.07 -22.53 -9.02
N ALA A 429 -4.31 -22.06 -9.16
CA ALA A 429 -4.60 -20.66 -9.48
C ALA A 429 -4.22 -19.72 -8.33
N GLU A 430 -4.41 -20.13 -7.06
CA GLU A 430 -3.98 -19.32 -5.90
C GLU A 430 -2.47 -19.15 -5.89
N ARG A 431 -1.75 -20.25 -6.12
CA ARG A 431 -0.29 -20.28 -6.16
C ARG A 431 0.27 -19.45 -7.32
N GLU A 432 -0.36 -19.49 -8.50
CA GLU A 432 0.04 -18.65 -9.63
C GLU A 432 -0.28 -17.16 -9.43
N ALA A 433 -1.48 -16.82 -8.94
CA ALA A 433 -1.88 -15.44 -8.65
C ALA A 433 -0.96 -14.82 -7.59
N ALA A 434 -0.65 -15.56 -6.52
CA ALA A 434 0.30 -15.13 -5.51
C ALA A 434 1.71 -14.90 -6.09
N ALA A 435 2.15 -15.75 -7.04
CA ALA A 435 3.43 -15.57 -7.72
C ALA A 435 3.43 -14.38 -8.71
N ARG A 436 2.31 -14.09 -9.39
CA ARG A 436 2.17 -12.87 -10.22
C ARG A 436 2.28 -11.61 -9.36
N ALA A 437 1.52 -11.52 -8.28
CA ALA A 437 1.57 -10.40 -7.34
C ALA A 437 2.96 -10.23 -6.70
N LEU A 438 3.64 -11.33 -6.36
CA LEU A 438 4.98 -11.30 -5.78
C LEU A 438 6.05 -10.81 -6.79
N ARG A 439 5.96 -11.20 -8.07
CA ARG A 439 6.84 -10.69 -9.14
C ARG A 439 6.60 -9.21 -9.42
N LEU A 440 5.35 -8.75 -9.35
CA LEU A 440 5.01 -7.34 -9.48
C LEU A 440 5.56 -6.50 -8.31
N CYS A 441 5.41 -7.02 -7.08
CA CYS A 441 5.99 -6.41 -5.88
C CYS A 441 7.53 -6.29 -5.99
N ASP A 442 8.19 -7.34 -6.49
CA ASP A 442 9.64 -7.31 -6.76
C ASP A 442 10.04 -6.32 -7.85
N ALA A 443 9.23 -6.15 -8.90
CA ALA A 443 9.51 -5.21 -9.98
C ALA A 443 9.39 -3.73 -9.54
N HIS A 444 8.42 -3.41 -8.69
CA HIS A 444 8.17 -2.03 -8.22
C HIS A 444 8.91 -1.68 -6.92
N HIS A 445 9.12 -2.64 -6.02
CA HIS A 445 9.70 -2.46 -4.68
C HIS A 445 10.88 -3.41 -4.41
N PRO A 446 11.90 -3.52 -5.28
CA PRO A 446 12.89 -4.62 -5.27
C PRO A 446 13.73 -4.69 -3.99
N ILE A 447 14.14 -3.55 -3.44
CA ILE A 447 14.96 -3.49 -2.21
C ILE A 447 14.15 -3.99 -1.01
N ALA A 448 12.94 -3.46 -0.84
CA ALA A 448 12.02 -3.84 0.22
C ALA A 448 11.58 -5.31 0.08
N CYS A 449 11.34 -5.79 -1.14
CA CYS A 449 11.00 -7.19 -1.44
C CYS A 449 12.13 -8.14 -1.02
N SER A 450 13.38 -7.86 -1.39
CA SER A 450 14.54 -8.65 -0.98
C SER A 450 14.68 -8.72 0.54
N ALA A 451 14.63 -7.56 1.22
CA ALA A 451 14.71 -7.48 2.67
C ALA A 451 13.52 -8.14 3.38
N ALA A 452 12.34 -8.14 2.76
CA ALA A 452 11.15 -8.86 3.24
C ALA A 452 11.33 -10.38 3.16
N VAL A 453 11.81 -10.90 2.02
CA VAL A 453 12.11 -12.32 1.85
C VAL A 453 13.16 -12.78 2.86
N ASP A 454 14.24 -12.02 3.06
CA ASP A 454 15.27 -12.31 4.07
C ASP A 454 14.69 -12.45 5.48
N LYS A 455 13.82 -11.50 5.89
CA LYS A 455 13.13 -11.54 7.19
C LYS A 455 12.21 -12.76 7.31
N VAL A 456 11.42 -13.07 6.27
CA VAL A 456 10.51 -14.23 6.25
C VAL A 456 11.28 -15.56 6.35
N LEU A 457 12.40 -15.70 5.62
CA LEU A 457 13.27 -16.87 5.71
C LEU A 457 13.92 -16.99 7.10
N ALA A 458 14.41 -15.89 7.67
CA ALA A 458 15.00 -15.88 9.02
C ALA A 458 13.96 -16.13 10.14
N GLU A 459 12.70 -15.74 9.96
CA GLU A 459 11.60 -16.12 10.86
C GLU A 459 11.27 -17.62 10.73
N ALA A 460 11.13 -18.14 9.51
CA ALA A 460 10.89 -19.57 9.27
C ALA A 460 12.02 -20.43 9.85
N ALA A 461 13.28 -20.01 9.68
CA ALA A 461 14.44 -20.67 10.25
C ALA A 461 14.42 -20.69 11.78
N ARG A 462 14.13 -19.56 12.43
CA ARG A 462 14.01 -19.49 13.90
C ARG A 462 12.88 -20.38 14.42
N ARG A 463 11.73 -20.43 13.76
CA ARG A 463 10.61 -21.34 14.13
C ARG A 463 11.01 -22.81 14.04
N ALA A 464 11.76 -23.21 13.01
CA ALA A 464 12.24 -24.59 12.88
C ALA A 464 13.19 -25.01 14.01
N VAL A 465 14.05 -24.11 14.49
CA VAL A 465 14.95 -24.37 15.64
C VAL A 465 14.17 -24.46 16.95
N VAL A 466 13.26 -23.52 17.22
CA VAL A 466 12.43 -23.55 18.45
C VAL A 466 11.56 -24.81 18.51
N ALA A 467 11.04 -25.27 17.37
CA ALA A 467 10.31 -26.54 17.29
C ALA A 467 11.17 -27.78 17.60
N SER A 468 12.50 -27.73 17.40
CA SER A 468 13.40 -28.84 17.74
C SER A 468 13.86 -28.84 19.20
N ASP A 469 13.81 -27.70 19.89
CA ASP A 469 14.30 -27.56 21.27
C ASP A 469 13.16 -27.64 22.32
N GLY A 470 11.89 -27.76 21.88
CA GLY A 470 10.70 -27.73 22.72
C GLY A 470 10.21 -29.06 23.32
N VAL A 471 11.04 -30.12 23.32
CA VAL A 471 10.65 -31.49 23.75
C VAL A 471 11.52 -32.03 24.89
N GLU A 472 11.65 -31.26 25.97
CA GLU A 472 12.00 -31.81 27.29
C GLU A 472 11.21 -31.07 28.41
N VAL A 473 10.36 -31.81 29.13
CA VAL A 473 10.15 -31.79 30.60
C VAL A 473 8.92 -32.66 30.92
N ALA A 474 9.17 -33.77 31.65
CA ALA A 474 8.37 -34.34 32.75
C ALA A 474 8.37 -35.89 32.73
N GLY A 475 8.97 -36.52 33.75
CA GLY A 475 8.79 -37.97 34.00
C GLY A 475 9.98 -38.67 34.66
N ASP A 476 10.13 -38.55 35.98
CA ASP A 476 11.02 -39.42 36.77
C ASP A 476 10.55 -40.88 36.74
N ALA A 477 11.45 -41.82 36.43
CA ALA A 477 11.39 -43.20 36.93
C ALA A 477 12.75 -43.90 36.78
N ALA A 478 13.25 -44.51 37.86
CA ALA A 478 14.47 -45.30 37.84
C ALA A 478 14.26 -46.68 37.18
N GLY A 479 15.20 -47.11 36.34
CA GLY A 479 15.21 -48.46 35.76
C GLY A 479 16.54 -48.77 35.06
N SER A 480 17.28 -49.77 35.55
CA SER A 480 18.58 -50.14 34.97
C SER A 480 18.41 -50.94 33.67
N GLY A 481 18.99 -50.46 32.57
CA GLY A 481 19.04 -51.21 31.31
C GLY A 481 20.26 -50.82 30.47
N LYS A 482 21.18 -51.77 30.25
CA LYS A 482 22.24 -51.61 29.25
C LYS A 482 21.66 -51.85 27.85
N THR A 483 21.55 -50.80 27.05
CA THR A 483 21.33 -50.92 25.60
C THR A 483 22.32 -50.06 24.83
N LYS A 484 22.71 -50.54 23.65
CA LYS A 484 23.82 -50.01 22.85
C LYS A 484 23.53 -48.58 22.38
N ARG A 485 24.61 -47.81 22.18
CA ARG A 485 24.65 -46.72 21.20
C ARG A 485 24.16 -47.25 19.84
N ALA A 486 22.94 -46.90 19.46
CA ALA A 486 22.52 -46.84 18.06
C ALA A 486 22.73 -45.40 17.59
N LYS A 487 23.36 -45.26 16.42
CA LYS A 487 23.70 -43.96 15.82
C LYS A 487 22.66 -43.67 14.75
N ASP A 488 21.47 -43.27 15.18
CA ASP A 488 20.40 -42.89 14.27
C ASP A 488 20.43 -41.38 14.06
N ASP A 489 20.99 -40.99 12.91
CA ASP A 489 21.11 -39.61 12.43
C ASP A 489 19.72 -39.04 12.07
N ALA A 490 18.91 -38.72 13.08
CA ALA A 490 17.64 -38.01 12.92
C ALA A 490 17.92 -36.59 12.38
N ALA A 491 17.75 -36.41 11.07
CA ALA A 491 18.14 -35.20 10.37
C ALA A 491 17.38 -33.96 10.88
N LYS A 492 18.09 -33.08 11.59
CA LYS A 492 17.58 -31.78 12.07
C LYS A 492 17.04 -30.99 10.85
N PRO A 493 15.77 -30.53 10.84
CA PRO A 493 15.16 -29.95 9.66
C PRO A 493 15.91 -28.69 9.24
N LYS A 494 16.50 -28.71 8.03
CA LYS A 494 17.25 -27.57 7.51
C LYS A 494 16.27 -26.44 7.16
N PRO A 495 16.53 -25.19 7.58
CA PRO A 495 15.61 -24.07 7.35
C PRO A 495 15.33 -23.79 5.85
N ALA A 496 16.23 -24.23 4.98
CA ALA A 496 16.15 -24.05 3.53
C ALA A 496 15.17 -24.98 2.79
N GLU A 497 14.63 -26.01 3.45
CA GLU A 497 13.69 -26.98 2.87
C GLU A 497 12.22 -26.67 3.22
N SER A 498 11.95 -25.55 3.89
CA SER A 498 10.57 -25.13 4.18
C SER A 498 9.74 -24.91 2.89
N PRO A 499 8.43 -25.23 2.90
CA PRO A 499 7.55 -25.00 1.74
C PRO A 499 7.48 -23.51 1.35
N PHE A 500 7.59 -22.61 2.34
CA PHE A 500 7.76 -21.17 2.14
C PHE A 500 8.99 -20.85 1.26
N ALA A 501 10.16 -21.37 1.61
CA ALA A 501 11.38 -21.16 0.81
C ALA A 501 11.25 -21.80 -0.59
N ALA A 502 10.58 -22.95 -0.71
CA ALA A 502 10.35 -23.61 -2.01
C ALA A 502 9.42 -22.80 -2.93
N PHE A 503 8.31 -22.28 -2.41
CA PHE A 503 7.40 -21.40 -3.15
C PHE A 503 8.10 -20.10 -3.58
N LEU A 504 8.76 -19.42 -2.64
CA LEU A 504 9.48 -18.17 -2.92
C LEU A 504 10.57 -18.36 -3.97
N ARG A 505 11.33 -19.49 -3.94
CA ARG A 505 12.32 -19.84 -4.98
C ARG A 505 11.72 -20.01 -6.37
N TRP A 506 10.53 -20.58 -6.47
CA TRP A 506 9.85 -20.76 -7.75
C TRP A 506 9.25 -19.45 -8.26
N ALA A 507 8.57 -18.70 -7.39
CA ALA A 507 7.90 -17.45 -7.74
C ALA A 507 8.91 -16.35 -8.15
N LEU A 508 9.96 -16.15 -7.33
CA LEU A 508 11.04 -15.18 -7.53
C LEU A 508 12.27 -15.80 -8.24
N SER A 509 12.05 -16.80 -9.11
CA SER A 509 13.13 -17.44 -9.86
C SER A 509 13.83 -16.41 -10.78
N GLY A 510 15.12 -16.22 -10.54
CA GLY A 510 15.95 -15.22 -11.25
C GLY A 510 15.96 -13.82 -10.62
N SER A 511 15.10 -13.52 -9.65
CA SER A 511 15.12 -12.23 -8.95
C SER A 511 16.25 -12.13 -7.92
N ALA A 512 16.66 -10.88 -7.62
CA ALA A 512 17.51 -10.54 -6.48
C ALA A 512 16.93 -11.01 -5.13
N ALA A 513 15.60 -10.95 -5.00
CA ALA A 513 14.85 -11.37 -3.82
C ALA A 513 14.68 -12.91 -3.73
N GLY A 514 15.07 -13.66 -4.76
CA GLY A 514 14.96 -15.12 -4.79
C GLY A 514 15.78 -15.80 -3.68
N PRO A 515 15.20 -16.69 -2.84
CA PRO A 515 15.95 -17.39 -1.80
C PRO A 515 17.05 -18.32 -2.34
N MET A 516 18.21 -18.34 -1.69
CA MET A 516 19.27 -19.28 -2.01
C MET A 516 18.92 -20.73 -1.59
N PRO A 517 19.21 -21.75 -2.41
CA PRO A 517 19.18 -23.14 -1.96
C PRO A 517 20.13 -23.37 -0.78
N GLY A 518 19.69 -24.14 0.23
CA GLY A 518 20.48 -24.47 1.41
C GLY A 518 20.66 -23.34 2.45
N HIS A 519 20.25 -22.10 2.17
CA HIS A 519 20.56 -20.93 3.01
C HIS A 519 19.31 -20.08 3.32
N ALA A 520 19.29 -19.42 4.48
CA ALA A 520 18.22 -18.51 4.88
C ALA A 520 18.52 -17.06 4.45
N ALA A 521 18.83 -16.86 3.17
CA ALA A 521 19.17 -15.57 2.58
C ALA A 521 18.68 -15.48 1.12
N SER A 522 18.31 -14.27 0.70
CA SER A 522 18.06 -13.87 -0.68
C SER A 522 19.36 -13.89 -1.51
N LEU A 523 19.23 -13.93 -2.83
CA LEU A 523 20.35 -13.91 -3.76
C LEU A 523 21.17 -12.61 -3.62
N GLY A 524 20.50 -11.47 -3.43
CA GLY A 524 21.15 -10.19 -3.14
C GLY A 524 21.95 -10.22 -1.84
N ALA A 525 21.34 -10.63 -0.73
CA ALA A 525 22.02 -10.72 0.56
C ALA A 525 23.18 -11.73 0.56
N ALA A 526 23.05 -12.83 -0.18
CA ALA A 526 24.10 -13.83 -0.35
C ALA A 526 25.33 -13.32 -1.12
N LEU A 527 25.15 -12.40 -2.08
CA LEU A 527 26.25 -11.79 -2.84
C LEU A 527 27.10 -10.81 -2.01
N ASP A 528 26.49 -10.06 -1.08
CA ASP A 528 27.23 -9.15 -0.18
C ASP A 528 27.58 -9.78 1.19
N HIS A 529 27.33 -11.08 1.37
CA HIS A 529 27.60 -11.78 2.63
C HIS A 529 29.11 -11.86 2.96
N PRO A 530 29.53 -11.68 4.23
CA PRO A 530 30.94 -11.72 4.63
C PRO A 530 31.66 -13.04 4.30
N GLN A 531 30.96 -14.18 4.37
CA GLN A 531 31.56 -15.48 4.04
C GLN A 531 31.72 -15.67 2.52
N PRO A 532 32.95 -15.87 2.00
CA PRO A 532 33.19 -15.97 0.55
C PRO A 532 32.58 -17.22 -0.09
N GLY A 533 32.37 -18.30 0.67
CA GLY A 533 31.71 -19.51 0.18
C GLY A 533 30.25 -19.26 -0.22
N LEU A 534 29.54 -18.38 0.49
CA LEU A 534 28.15 -18.03 0.14
C LEU A 534 28.10 -17.13 -1.09
N ARG A 535 29.05 -16.19 -1.23
CA ARG A 535 29.20 -15.36 -2.45
C ARG A 535 29.50 -16.22 -3.68
N GLU A 536 30.38 -17.21 -3.55
CA GLU A 536 30.68 -18.18 -4.62
C GLU A 536 29.45 -19.05 -4.97
N ALA A 537 28.66 -19.46 -3.97
CA ALA A 537 27.42 -20.20 -4.21
C ALA A 537 26.35 -19.36 -4.93
N ALA A 538 26.17 -18.09 -4.55
CA ALA A 538 25.25 -17.16 -5.21
C ALA A 538 25.60 -16.95 -6.70
N LEU A 539 26.89 -16.76 -7.01
CA LEU A 539 27.37 -16.64 -8.39
C LEU A 539 27.22 -17.93 -9.20
N LYS A 540 27.30 -19.10 -8.55
CA LYS A 540 27.02 -20.40 -9.20
C LYS A 540 25.54 -20.58 -9.51
N GLU A 541 24.64 -20.17 -8.61
CA GLU A 541 23.20 -20.22 -8.86
C GLU A 541 22.76 -19.24 -9.96
N LEU A 542 23.30 -18.02 -9.99
CA LEU A 542 23.15 -17.09 -11.11
C LEU A 542 23.61 -17.69 -12.45
N LYS A 543 24.72 -18.44 -12.44
CA LYS A 543 25.20 -19.15 -13.63
C LYS A 543 24.32 -20.35 -14.01
N ARG A 544 23.69 -21.01 -13.04
CA ARG A 544 22.84 -22.20 -13.22
C ARG A 544 21.45 -21.84 -13.77
N GLY A 545 20.86 -20.73 -13.34
CA GLY A 545 19.61 -20.17 -13.90
C GLY A 545 19.81 -19.44 -15.22
N GLY A 546 20.71 -19.93 -16.08
CA GLY A 546 21.38 -19.14 -17.11
C GLY A 546 20.51 -18.63 -18.26
N SER A 547 21.02 -17.60 -18.93
CA SER A 547 20.63 -17.11 -20.27
C SER A 547 19.18 -16.66 -20.51
N SER A 548 18.31 -16.60 -19.50
CA SER A 548 17.12 -15.76 -19.58
C SER A 548 17.56 -14.28 -19.60
N ALA A 549 17.69 -13.69 -20.78
CA ALA A 549 18.04 -12.28 -20.94
C ALA A 549 17.04 -11.33 -20.24
N LYS A 550 15.81 -11.82 -19.98
CA LYS A 550 14.76 -11.15 -19.21
C LYS A 550 15.10 -10.99 -17.71
N THR A 551 16.05 -11.77 -17.21
CA THR A 551 16.46 -11.83 -15.79
C THR A 551 17.57 -10.84 -15.45
N MET A 552 18.27 -10.33 -16.46
CA MET A 552 19.42 -9.41 -16.33
C MET A 552 19.14 -8.11 -17.10
N SER A 553 17.94 -7.54 -16.94
CA SER A 553 17.65 -6.20 -17.47
C SER A 553 18.54 -5.16 -16.79
N SER A 554 18.90 -4.10 -17.51
CA SER A 554 19.79 -3.06 -16.97
C SER A 554 19.11 -2.28 -15.84
N GLY A 555 19.79 -2.13 -14.70
CA GLY A 555 19.30 -1.37 -13.55
C GLY A 555 18.75 -2.20 -12.38
N THR A 556 18.98 -3.51 -12.35
CA THR A 556 18.61 -4.33 -11.17
C THR A 556 19.40 -3.97 -9.92
N VAL A 557 18.82 -4.22 -8.73
CA VAL A 557 19.50 -4.13 -7.42
C VAL A 557 20.79 -4.99 -7.36
N LEU A 558 20.89 -6.02 -8.22
CA LEU A 558 22.08 -6.86 -8.36
C LEU A 558 23.26 -6.15 -9.02
N ALA A 559 23.07 -5.10 -9.81
CA ALA A 559 24.14 -4.43 -10.57
C ALA A 559 25.32 -4.00 -9.68
N GLY A 560 25.03 -3.27 -8.59
CA GLY A 560 26.05 -2.83 -7.64
C GLY A 560 26.69 -3.98 -6.85
N ALA A 561 25.93 -5.02 -6.52
CA ALA A 561 26.46 -6.21 -5.83
C ALA A 561 27.40 -7.02 -6.74
N LEU A 562 27.02 -7.22 -8.01
CA LEU A 562 27.83 -7.88 -9.03
C LEU A 562 29.11 -7.11 -9.32
N LEU A 563 29.03 -5.77 -9.43
CA LEU A 563 30.21 -4.92 -9.61
C LEU A 563 31.22 -5.09 -8.46
N ARG A 564 30.74 -5.05 -7.19
CA ARG A 564 31.55 -5.37 -6.00
C ARG A 564 32.13 -6.79 -6.00
N ARG A 565 31.52 -7.74 -6.71
CA ARG A 565 32.08 -9.12 -6.84
C ARG A 565 33.10 -9.23 -7.96
N VAL A 566 33.08 -8.40 -9.00
CA VAL A 566 34.13 -8.38 -10.03
C VAL A 566 35.49 -7.99 -9.42
N SER A 567 35.49 -7.08 -8.45
CA SER A 567 36.69 -6.65 -7.71
C SER A 567 36.93 -7.38 -6.36
N ASP A 568 36.30 -8.53 -6.11
CA ASP A 568 36.42 -9.26 -4.82
C ASP A 568 37.87 -9.67 -4.50
N ASP A 569 38.28 -9.47 -3.24
CA ASP A 569 39.59 -9.89 -2.71
C ASP A 569 39.86 -11.39 -2.94
N LYS A 570 38.82 -12.23 -2.88
CA LYS A 570 38.97 -13.68 -3.01
C LYS A 570 38.92 -14.10 -4.48
N PRO A 571 40.00 -14.69 -5.04
CA PRO A 571 40.11 -14.93 -6.48
C PRO A 571 39.04 -15.87 -7.04
N ARG A 572 38.52 -16.82 -6.24
CA ARG A 572 37.41 -17.68 -6.66
C ARG A 572 36.12 -16.91 -6.92
N VAL A 573 35.82 -15.90 -6.10
CA VAL A 573 34.62 -15.06 -6.23
C VAL A 573 34.78 -14.09 -7.40
N ALA A 574 35.91 -13.38 -7.48
CA ALA A 574 36.24 -12.49 -8.60
C ALA A 574 36.22 -13.22 -9.95
N ALA A 575 36.85 -14.40 -10.03
CA ALA A 575 36.80 -15.21 -11.23
C ALA A 575 35.39 -15.69 -11.57
N ALA A 576 34.56 -16.04 -10.58
CA ALA A 576 33.18 -16.45 -10.80
C ALA A 576 32.31 -15.28 -11.33
N ALA A 577 32.47 -14.07 -10.79
CA ALA A 577 31.75 -12.88 -11.21
C ALA A 577 32.18 -12.41 -12.62
N ALA A 578 33.48 -12.25 -12.86
CA ALA A 578 34.01 -11.86 -14.17
C ALA A 578 33.78 -12.94 -15.26
N GLY A 579 33.47 -14.18 -14.86
CA GLY A 579 33.12 -15.30 -15.75
C GLY A 579 31.61 -15.56 -15.89
N LEU A 580 30.74 -14.69 -15.36
CA LEU A 580 29.29 -14.86 -15.41
C LEU A 580 28.75 -14.43 -16.80
N PRO A 581 28.00 -15.29 -17.52
CA PRO A 581 27.41 -14.91 -18.80
C PRO A 581 26.38 -13.79 -18.59
N GLY A 582 26.44 -12.74 -19.42
CA GLY A 582 25.53 -11.61 -19.32
C GLY A 582 25.84 -10.60 -18.21
N VAL A 583 26.95 -10.72 -17.47
CA VAL A 583 27.34 -9.78 -16.38
C VAL A 583 27.30 -8.31 -16.81
N ARG A 584 27.70 -8.02 -18.04
CA ARG A 584 27.66 -6.69 -18.64
C ARG A 584 26.23 -6.15 -18.81
N VAL A 585 25.30 -7.00 -19.25
CA VAL A 585 23.89 -6.61 -19.44
C VAL A 585 23.23 -6.28 -18.10
N ALA A 586 23.57 -7.05 -17.07
CA ALA A 586 23.06 -6.90 -15.71
C ALA A 586 23.53 -5.61 -15.01
N ILE A 587 24.82 -5.29 -15.16
CA ILE A 587 25.41 -4.09 -14.56
C ILE A 587 24.93 -2.83 -15.29
N GLY A 588 24.82 -2.88 -16.63
CA GLY A 588 24.26 -1.80 -17.45
C GLY A 588 25.19 -0.59 -17.63
N ASP A 589 26.20 -0.44 -16.78
CA ASP A 589 27.27 0.54 -16.84
C ASP A 589 28.58 -0.14 -17.31
N ASP A 590 28.98 0.18 -18.54
CA ASP A 590 30.19 -0.39 -19.16
C ASP A 590 31.47 0.24 -18.63
N ASP A 591 31.44 1.51 -18.20
CA ASP A 591 32.63 2.24 -17.76
C ASP A 591 32.98 1.83 -16.32
N ALA A 592 32.00 1.78 -15.41
CA ALA A 592 32.21 1.26 -14.06
C ALA A 592 32.68 -0.21 -14.07
N LEU A 593 32.13 -1.02 -14.98
CA LEU A 593 32.57 -2.41 -15.17
C LEU A 593 34.00 -2.51 -15.71
N PHE A 594 34.39 -1.61 -16.62
CA PHE A 594 35.76 -1.53 -17.13
C PHE A 594 36.75 -1.16 -16.02
N ASP A 595 36.44 -0.18 -15.18
CA ASP A 595 37.31 0.25 -14.09
C ASP A 595 37.46 -0.86 -13.02
N ALA A 596 36.35 -1.47 -12.57
CA ALA A 596 36.39 -2.55 -11.57
C ALA A 596 37.15 -3.80 -12.08
N ALA A 597 37.00 -4.16 -13.35
CA ALA A 597 37.74 -5.26 -13.96
C ALA A 597 39.22 -4.91 -14.18
N SER A 598 39.55 -3.65 -14.48
CA SER A 598 40.94 -3.16 -14.62
C SER A 598 41.67 -3.13 -13.28
N GLU A 599 41.02 -2.63 -12.22
CA GLU A 599 41.55 -2.66 -10.86
C GLU A 599 41.87 -4.09 -10.43
N ARG A 600 40.90 -5.02 -10.59
CA ARG A 600 41.12 -6.41 -10.19
C ARG A 600 42.18 -7.13 -11.02
N LEU A 601 42.31 -6.77 -12.31
CA LEU A 601 43.37 -7.28 -13.18
C LEU A 601 44.75 -6.81 -12.72
N ASN A 602 44.91 -5.55 -12.32
CA ASN A 602 46.18 -5.04 -11.78
C ASN A 602 46.59 -5.81 -10.50
N VAL A 603 45.64 -6.05 -9.59
CA VAL A 603 45.88 -6.85 -8.38
C VAL A 603 46.23 -8.30 -8.72
N ALA A 604 45.56 -8.90 -9.71
CA ALA A 604 45.84 -10.27 -10.17
C ALA A 604 47.22 -10.38 -10.83
N ALA A 605 47.60 -9.41 -11.66
CA ALA A 605 48.88 -9.37 -12.36
C ALA A 605 50.08 -9.28 -11.40
N ALA A 606 49.95 -8.56 -10.29
CA ALA A 606 50.96 -8.51 -9.24
C ALA A 606 51.12 -9.86 -8.48
N LYS A 607 50.05 -10.68 -8.42
CA LYS A 607 49.98 -11.91 -7.61
C LYS A 607 50.07 -13.22 -8.42
N CYS A 608 50.12 -13.15 -9.76
CA CYS A 608 50.14 -14.33 -10.63
C CYS A 608 51.53 -14.96 -10.85
N ALA A 609 52.58 -14.42 -10.22
CA ALA A 609 53.94 -14.94 -10.29
C ALA A 609 54.16 -16.13 -9.32
N GLY A 610 54.87 -17.17 -9.78
CA GLY A 610 55.22 -18.36 -8.98
C GLY A 610 54.26 -19.55 -9.11
N LYS A 611 54.71 -20.77 -8.74
CA LYS A 611 53.93 -22.02 -8.88
C LYS A 611 53.10 -22.36 -7.63
N THR A 612 52.42 -21.38 -7.03
CA THR A 612 51.54 -21.59 -5.88
C THR A 612 50.08 -21.78 -6.31
N PRO A 613 49.25 -22.53 -5.55
CA PRO A 613 47.83 -22.70 -5.88
C PRO A 613 47.05 -21.38 -5.85
N GLU A 614 47.50 -20.39 -5.08
CA GLU A 614 46.91 -19.04 -5.09
C GLU A 614 47.27 -18.27 -6.38
N ALA A 615 48.51 -18.37 -6.86
CA ALA A 615 48.92 -17.77 -8.14
C ALA A 615 48.17 -18.39 -9.33
N GLU A 616 47.82 -19.68 -9.29
CA GLU A 616 46.96 -20.32 -10.28
C GLU A 616 45.52 -19.76 -10.27
N LEU A 617 44.95 -19.53 -9.09
CA LEU A 617 43.64 -18.88 -8.96
C LEU A 617 43.68 -17.43 -9.46
N GLU A 618 44.73 -16.67 -9.17
CA GLU A 618 44.92 -15.30 -9.69
C GLU A 618 45.14 -15.27 -11.21
N ARG A 619 45.81 -16.26 -11.81
CA ARG A 619 45.84 -16.41 -13.29
C ARG A 619 44.45 -16.63 -13.87
N ALA A 620 43.61 -17.43 -13.20
CA ALA A 620 42.23 -17.66 -13.62
C ALA A 620 41.37 -16.38 -13.52
N VAL A 621 41.60 -15.54 -12.52
CA VAL A 621 41.03 -14.18 -12.44
C VAL A 621 41.51 -13.34 -13.62
N ALA A 622 42.82 -13.17 -13.78
CA ALA A 622 43.42 -12.33 -14.82
C ALA A 622 42.91 -12.71 -16.23
N LYS A 623 42.86 -14.00 -16.56
CA LYS A 623 42.37 -14.51 -17.85
C LYS A 623 40.88 -14.19 -18.10
N ARG A 624 40.06 -14.13 -17.04
CA ARG A 624 38.63 -13.76 -17.12
C ARG A 624 38.45 -12.24 -17.17
N CYS A 625 39.17 -11.47 -16.36
CA CYS A 625 39.17 -10.01 -16.40
C CYS A 625 39.63 -9.48 -17.76
N VAL A 626 40.70 -10.02 -18.35
CA VAL A 626 41.13 -9.65 -19.71
C VAL A 626 40.04 -9.95 -20.74
N LYS A 627 39.40 -11.13 -20.68
CA LYS A 627 38.30 -11.48 -21.59
C LYS A 627 37.10 -10.52 -21.44
N LEU A 628 36.79 -10.12 -20.20
CA LEU A 628 35.72 -9.17 -19.89
C LEU A 628 36.04 -7.76 -20.41
N LEU A 629 37.25 -7.24 -20.14
CA LEU A 629 37.72 -5.94 -20.62
C LEU A 629 37.72 -5.84 -22.14
N VAL A 630 38.24 -6.88 -22.83
CA VAL A 630 38.20 -6.95 -24.29
C VAL A 630 36.75 -6.93 -24.79
N GLY A 631 35.84 -7.68 -24.16
CA GLY A 631 34.41 -7.71 -24.53
C GLY A 631 33.61 -6.43 -24.22
N VAL A 632 34.12 -5.56 -23.34
CA VAL A 632 33.56 -4.21 -23.09
C VAL A 632 34.12 -3.20 -24.10
N LEU A 633 35.42 -3.29 -24.42
CA LEU A 633 36.07 -2.43 -25.42
C LEU A 633 35.64 -2.72 -26.86
N SER A 634 35.38 -3.99 -27.20
CA SER A 634 35.06 -4.44 -28.57
C SER A 634 33.62 -4.15 -29.02
N THR A 635 32.89 -3.32 -28.31
CA THR A 635 31.48 -3.03 -28.57
C THR A 635 31.16 -1.56 -28.31
N PRO A 636 30.20 -0.97 -29.04
CA PRO A 636 29.83 0.43 -28.86
C PRO A 636 29.18 0.68 -27.48
N PRO A 637 29.36 1.88 -26.89
CA PRO A 637 28.69 2.27 -25.66
C PRO A 637 27.19 2.40 -25.88
N ARG A 638 26.39 1.96 -24.90
CA ARG A 638 24.93 2.09 -24.92
C ARG A 638 24.54 3.56 -24.74
N ARG A 639 23.69 4.10 -25.64
CA ARG A 639 23.09 5.43 -25.43
C ARG A 639 22.15 5.40 -24.21
N PRO A 640 22.26 6.34 -23.26
CA PRO A 640 21.27 6.46 -22.19
C PRO A 640 19.90 6.82 -22.77
N GLY A 641 18.87 6.03 -22.48
CA GLY A 641 17.47 6.32 -22.83
C GLY A 641 16.79 5.40 -23.85
N ALA A 642 17.50 4.45 -24.49
CA ALA A 642 16.88 3.50 -25.42
C ALA A 642 16.18 2.33 -24.68
N ALA A 643 15.00 2.59 -24.10
CA ALA A 643 14.13 1.56 -23.54
C ALA A 643 13.08 1.10 -24.58
N GLY A 644 13.05 -0.19 -24.89
CA GLY A 644 12.04 -0.81 -25.75
C GLY A 644 12.34 -0.76 -27.26
N GLY A 645 12.45 -1.93 -27.88
CA GLY A 645 12.66 -2.11 -29.32
C GLY A 645 12.85 -3.59 -29.62
N GLU A 646 11.82 -4.24 -30.14
CA GLU A 646 11.75 -5.71 -30.32
C GLU A 646 12.40 -6.19 -31.62
N GLY A 647 12.86 -7.45 -31.60
CA GLY A 647 12.68 -8.42 -32.69
C GLY A 647 13.25 -8.12 -34.09
N ALA A 648 14.29 -8.87 -34.48
CA ALA A 648 14.62 -9.10 -35.89
C ALA A 648 15.20 -10.51 -36.12
N GLU A 649 14.40 -11.56 -35.90
CA GLU A 649 14.63 -12.87 -36.52
C GLU A 649 13.47 -13.20 -37.49
N LYS A 650 13.84 -13.34 -38.77
CA LYS A 650 13.14 -13.94 -39.91
C LYS A 650 11.62 -14.10 -39.83
N SER A 651 10.92 -13.33 -40.65
CA SER A 651 9.73 -13.79 -41.38
C SER A 651 9.80 -13.27 -42.81
N ALA A 652 9.53 -14.15 -43.78
CA ALA A 652 9.51 -13.82 -45.20
C ALA A 652 8.09 -13.99 -45.71
N GLU A 653 7.51 -12.98 -46.37
CA GLU A 653 6.49 -13.23 -47.39
C GLU A 653 6.42 -12.17 -48.49
N LYS A 654 6.05 -12.68 -49.66
CA LYS A 654 6.06 -12.16 -51.04
C LYS A 654 5.27 -10.86 -51.30
N GLY A 655 5.58 -10.20 -52.42
CA GLY A 655 4.53 -9.65 -53.31
C GLY A 655 4.96 -8.58 -54.34
N ALA A 656 4.89 -8.92 -55.64
CA ALA A 656 4.82 -8.05 -56.84
C ALA A 656 6.04 -7.13 -57.16
N GLU A 657 6.86 -7.41 -58.19
CA GLU A 657 6.68 -7.12 -59.66
C GLU A 657 7.26 -5.73 -60.03
N GLU A 658 7.98 -5.50 -61.15
CA GLU A 658 8.18 -6.27 -62.40
C GLU A 658 9.45 -5.83 -63.18
N SER A 659 9.74 -6.47 -64.33
CA SER A 659 10.65 -6.09 -65.45
C SER A 659 12.18 -6.36 -65.36
N ASP A 660 12.55 -7.60 -65.71
CA ASP A 660 13.30 -7.99 -66.93
C ASP A 660 14.51 -7.18 -67.45
N ALA A 661 15.67 -7.85 -67.53
CA ALA A 661 16.36 -8.12 -68.81
C ALA A 661 17.54 -9.12 -68.67
N GLU A 662 17.35 -10.26 -69.35
CA GLU A 662 18.27 -11.28 -69.89
C GLU A 662 19.60 -10.73 -70.52
N GLU A 663 20.68 -11.48 -70.80
CA GLU A 663 21.07 -12.90 -70.60
C GLU A 663 22.59 -13.10 -70.85
N SER A 664 23.08 -14.35 -70.66
CA SER A 664 24.29 -14.96 -71.26
C SER A 664 25.69 -14.56 -70.72
N GLU A 665 26.69 -15.45 -70.63
CA GLU A 665 26.67 -16.92 -70.54
C GLU A 665 27.98 -17.43 -69.87
N SER A 666 27.86 -18.64 -69.35
CA SER A 666 28.80 -19.55 -68.69
C SER A 666 30.19 -19.80 -69.30
N GLU A 667 31.17 -20.17 -68.46
CA GLU A 667 31.71 -21.56 -68.44
C GLU A 667 32.53 -21.87 -67.16
N GLU A 668 32.71 -23.16 -66.87
CA GLU A 668 33.06 -23.73 -65.56
C GLU A 668 34.56 -24.02 -65.36
N SER A 669 34.97 -24.28 -64.12
CA SER A 669 35.81 -25.46 -63.81
C SER A 669 35.84 -25.80 -62.32
N ASP A 670 35.81 -27.11 -62.04
CA ASP A 670 35.60 -27.73 -60.73
C ASP A 670 36.67 -27.45 -59.66
N SER A 671 36.24 -27.46 -58.39
CA SER A 671 36.63 -28.55 -57.46
C SER A 671 35.97 -28.44 -56.08
N GLU A 672 34.79 -29.05 -55.92
CA GLU A 672 34.35 -29.48 -54.60
C GLU A 672 35.14 -30.73 -54.15
N ALA A 673 35.98 -30.60 -53.12
CA ALA A 673 36.39 -31.72 -52.26
C ALA A 673 37.07 -31.23 -50.97
N SER A 674 36.92 -32.01 -49.89
CA SER A 674 37.70 -31.97 -48.63
C SER A 674 37.43 -30.86 -47.58
N VAL A 675 36.19 -30.79 -47.06
CA VAL A 675 35.95 -30.37 -45.66
C VAL A 675 35.04 -31.35 -44.91
N GLU A 676 35.31 -32.65 -45.04
CA GLU A 676 34.89 -33.69 -44.08
C GLU A 676 36.05 -34.66 -43.83
N ALA A 677 37.03 -34.25 -43.01
CA ALA A 677 38.04 -35.13 -42.38
C ALA A 677 38.94 -34.36 -41.38
N ALA A 678 38.45 -34.09 -40.15
CA ALA A 678 39.31 -33.71 -39.00
C ALA A 678 38.60 -33.86 -37.64
N ALA A 679 37.77 -34.90 -37.47
CA ALA A 679 37.61 -35.51 -36.15
C ALA A 679 38.76 -36.51 -35.93
N ASP A 680 39.08 -36.82 -34.67
CA ASP A 680 40.22 -37.66 -34.24
C ASP A 680 41.63 -37.15 -34.57
N GLY A 681 42.02 -36.08 -33.87
CA GLY A 681 43.41 -35.86 -33.47
C GLY A 681 43.61 -36.34 -32.03
N ALA A 682 44.40 -37.40 -31.85
CA ALA A 682 44.61 -38.04 -30.55
C ALA A 682 45.20 -37.08 -29.49
N ALA A 683 44.99 -37.42 -28.22
CA ALA A 683 45.68 -36.76 -27.11
C ALA A 683 47.20 -36.99 -27.22
N ASP A 684 47.94 -35.94 -27.54
CA ASP A 684 49.39 -35.89 -27.34
C ASP A 684 49.67 -35.75 -25.83
N GLU A 685 49.76 -36.88 -25.13
CA GLU A 685 50.29 -36.96 -23.76
C GLU A 685 51.80 -36.66 -23.77
N GLY A 686 52.17 -35.39 -24.02
CA GLY A 686 53.57 -34.99 -24.15
C GLY A 686 53.84 -33.48 -24.20
N SER A 687 52.90 -32.67 -24.70
CA SER A 687 53.10 -31.21 -24.82
C SER A 687 52.65 -30.43 -23.58
N ASP A 688 53.60 -29.68 -23.00
CA ASP A 688 53.38 -28.82 -21.83
C ASP A 688 52.26 -27.78 -22.12
N PRO A 689 51.18 -27.69 -21.30
CA PRO A 689 50.12 -26.69 -21.48
C PRO A 689 50.59 -25.23 -21.32
N PHE A 690 51.87 -25.02 -20.97
CA PHE A 690 52.56 -23.73 -20.97
C PHE A 690 53.45 -23.48 -22.20
N ALA A 691 53.43 -24.35 -23.22
CA ALA A 691 54.22 -24.17 -24.44
C ALA A 691 53.90 -22.83 -25.14
N PHE A 692 54.93 -22.00 -25.34
CA PHE A 692 54.80 -20.65 -25.89
C PHE A 692 54.59 -20.69 -27.41
N ASP A 693 53.32 -20.80 -27.84
CA ASP A 693 52.94 -20.60 -29.24
C ASP A 693 53.23 -19.15 -29.65
N THR A 694 54.31 -19.00 -30.42
CA THR A 694 54.83 -17.69 -30.84
C THR A 694 53.88 -16.98 -31.80
N PHE A 695 53.18 -17.71 -32.67
CA PHE A 695 52.26 -17.10 -33.65
C PHE A 695 50.95 -16.65 -32.99
N LYS A 696 50.37 -17.50 -32.13
CA LYS A 696 49.16 -17.16 -31.37
C LYS A 696 49.40 -16.01 -30.40
N THR A 697 50.55 -16.02 -29.71
CA THR A 697 50.93 -14.92 -28.80
C THR A 697 51.21 -13.62 -29.56
N TYR A 698 51.84 -13.68 -30.73
CA TYR A 698 52.02 -12.52 -31.61
C TYR A 698 50.69 -11.93 -32.11
N GLY A 699 49.72 -12.78 -32.47
CA GLY A 699 48.35 -12.36 -32.80
C GLY A 699 47.64 -11.68 -31.63
N THR A 700 47.69 -12.30 -30.43
CA THR A 700 47.11 -11.72 -29.21
C THR A 700 47.76 -10.40 -28.82
N ALA A 701 49.08 -10.25 -28.99
CA ALA A 701 49.80 -9.00 -28.72
C ALA A 701 49.35 -7.85 -29.65
N LYS A 702 49.06 -8.14 -30.94
CA LYS A 702 48.47 -7.15 -31.86
C LYS A 702 47.07 -6.73 -31.44
N GLN A 703 46.22 -7.69 -31.07
CA GLN A 703 44.86 -7.40 -30.58
C GLN A 703 44.89 -6.54 -29.30
N ALA A 704 45.81 -6.84 -28.37
CA ALA A 704 46.02 -6.03 -27.17
C ALA A 704 46.51 -4.60 -27.50
N ALA A 705 47.43 -4.45 -28.44
CA ALA A 705 47.88 -3.12 -28.90
C ALA A 705 46.73 -2.31 -29.53
N THR A 706 45.87 -2.92 -30.35
CA THR A 706 44.67 -2.28 -30.88
C THR A 706 43.72 -1.86 -29.76
N ALA A 707 43.43 -2.74 -28.80
CA ALA A 707 42.56 -2.43 -27.66
C ALA A 707 43.10 -1.29 -26.78
N LEU A 708 44.43 -1.22 -26.56
CA LEU A 708 45.09 -0.10 -25.88
C LEU A 708 44.91 1.21 -26.64
N THR A 709 45.07 1.20 -27.97
CA THR A 709 44.88 2.39 -28.81
C THR A 709 43.43 2.87 -28.82
N LEU A 710 42.45 1.95 -28.85
CA LEU A 710 41.02 2.29 -28.71
C LEU A 710 40.70 2.85 -27.32
N THR A 711 41.33 2.33 -26.27
CA THR A 711 41.20 2.86 -24.89
C THR A 711 41.80 4.25 -24.77
N LEU A 712 42.97 4.48 -25.38
CA LEU A 712 43.60 5.80 -25.46
C LEU A 712 42.67 6.78 -26.19
N ALA A 713 42.09 6.38 -27.32
CA ALA A 713 41.13 7.19 -28.08
C ALA A 713 39.91 7.62 -27.26
N ARG A 714 39.33 6.70 -26.46
CA ARG A 714 38.23 7.04 -25.52
C ARG A 714 38.69 8.07 -24.48
N LYS A 715 39.88 7.88 -23.88
CA LYS A 715 40.42 8.75 -22.83
C LYS A 715 40.82 10.14 -23.35
N THR A 716 41.45 10.25 -24.53
CA THR A 716 41.78 11.54 -25.14
C THR A 716 40.52 12.31 -25.52
N ARG A 717 39.49 11.63 -26.04
CA ARG A 717 38.20 12.25 -26.35
C ARG A 717 37.50 12.80 -25.09
N ALA A 718 37.52 12.06 -23.99
CA ALA A 718 36.96 12.53 -22.72
C ALA A 718 37.72 13.73 -22.12
N ALA A 719 39.05 13.79 -22.28
CA ALA A 719 39.88 14.86 -21.72
C ALA A 719 40.00 16.11 -22.60
N HIS A 720 39.91 15.97 -23.92
CA HIS A 720 40.22 17.03 -24.90
C HIS A 720 39.17 17.20 -26.01
N GLY A 721 38.03 16.51 -25.93
CA GLY A 721 37.01 16.49 -26.99
C GLY A 721 37.56 15.91 -28.29
N ASP A 722 36.98 16.34 -29.41
CA ASP A 722 37.38 15.88 -30.76
C ASP A 722 38.65 16.58 -31.30
N SER A 723 39.44 17.23 -30.43
CA SER A 723 40.69 17.92 -30.83
C SER A 723 41.89 16.99 -31.04
N ILE A 724 41.84 15.76 -30.53
CA ILE A 724 42.91 14.77 -30.65
C ILE A 724 42.34 13.46 -31.21
N VAL A 725 42.59 13.21 -32.50
CA VAL A 725 42.22 11.98 -33.19
C VAL A 725 43.23 10.88 -32.88
N VAL A 726 42.74 9.69 -32.55
CA VAL A 726 43.58 8.52 -32.24
C VAL A 726 43.12 7.31 -33.07
N HIS A 727 44.06 6.69 -33.76
CA HIS A 727 43.83 5.61 -34.72
C HIS A 727 44.74 4.41 -34.48
N ALA A 728 44.23 3.21 -34.74
CA ALA A 728 45.01 1.98 -34.72
C ALA A 728 45.54 1.66 -36.13
N CYS A 729 46.84 1.89 -36.36
CA CYS A 729 47.46 1.60 -37.65
C CYS A 729 48.22 0.26 -37.59
N THR A 730 48.00 -0.65 -38.55
CA THR A 730 48.79 -1.88 -38.68
C THR A 730 49.47 -1.99 -40.05
N PRO A 731 50.79 -2.23 -40.10
CA PRO A 731 51.52 -2.22 -41.36
C PRO A 731 51.44 -3.56 -42.12
N GLY A 732 50.86 -4.60 -41.50
CA GLY A 732 50.80 -5.98 -42.00
C GLY A 732 52.10 -6.76 -41.83
N MET A 733 52.36 -7.73 -42.71
CA MET A 733 53.66 -8.40 -42.81
C MET A 733 54.65 -7.52 -43.56
N VAL A 734 55.64 -7.00 -42.82
CA VAL A 734 56.70 -6.12 -43.35
C VAL A 734 58.06 -6.83 -43.24
N ARG A 735 58.89 -6.65 -44.26
CA ARG A 735 60.24 -7.21 -44.38
C ARG A 735 61.17 -6.49 -43.42
N THR A 736 61.16 -6.98 -42.19
CA THR A 736 62.00 -6.51 -41.08
C THR A 736 63.21 -7.43 -40.91
N ASN A 737 64.22 -6.97 -40.17
CA ASN A 737 65.39 -7.78 -39.83
C ASN A 737 65.08 -8.92 -38.81
N LEU A 738 63.82 -9.29 -38.57
CA LEU A 738 63.49 -10.46 -37.73
C LEU A 738 63.84 -11.79 -38.40
N SER A 739 63.86 -11.84 -39.74
CA SER A 739 64.25 -13.03 -40.50
C SER A 739 65.71 -13.45 -40.29
N ARG A 740 66.55 -12.61 -39.64
CA ARG A 740 67.91 -12.98 -39.20
C ARG A 740 67.95 -14.16 -38.21
N PHE A 741 66.83 -14.44 -37.54
CA PHE A 741 66.70 -15.52 -36.55
C PHE A 741 66.15 -16.82 -37.17
N MET A 742 65.84 -16.82 -38.47
CA MET A 742 65.43 -18.04 -39.19
C MET A 742 66.65 -18.87 -39.57
N HIS A 743 66.51 -20.20 -39.57
CA HIS A 743 67.57 -21.10 -40.04
C HIS A 743 67.93 -20.79 -41.51
N PRO A 744 69.22 -20.73 -41.90
CA PRO A 744 69.64 -20.22 -43.22
C PRO A 744 68.94 -20.87 -44.41
N LEU A 745 68.78 -22.20 -44.40
CA LEU A 745 68.06 -22.92 -45.47
C LEU A 745 66.58 -22.50 -45.58
N ALA A 746 65.89 -22.31 -44.45
CA ALA A 746 64.50 -21.85 -44.44
C ALA A 746 64.38 -20.38 -44.87
N PHE A 747 65.39 -19.55 -44.55
CA PHE A 747 65.47 -18.17 -45.01
C PHE A 747 65.63 -18.07 -46.54
N TYR A 748 66.52 -18.87 -47.14
CA TYR A 748 66.68 -18.89 -48.60
C TYR A 748 65.47 -19.50 -49.32
N ALA A 749 64.95 -20.64 -48.83
CA ALA A 749 63.78 -21.29 -49.43
C ALA A 749 62.52 -20.41 -49.40
N SER A 750 62.37 -19.55 -48.39
CA SER A 750 61.23 -18.62 -48.31
C SER A 750 61.43 -17.30 -49.06
N GLN A 751 62.59 -16.98 -49.64
CA GLN A 751 62.81 -15.71 -50.36
C GLN A 751 61.74 -15.40 -51.44
N PRO A 752 61.28 -16.34 -52.30
CA PRO A 752 60.28 -16.05 -53.32
C PRO A 752 58.92 -15.67 -52.71
N VAL A 753 58.51 -16.40 -51.68
CA VAL A 753 57.27 -16.16 -50.93
C VAL A 753 57.34 -14.85 -50.13
N GLN A 754 58.49 -14.57 -49.51
CA GLN A 754 58.74 -13.30 -48.82
C GLN A 754 58.73 -12.12 -49.80
N TRP A 755 59.24 -12.29 -51.02
CA TRP A 755 59.23 -11.24 -52.04
C TRP A 755 57.82 -10.97 -52.58
N ALA A 756 56.98 -12.00 -52.74
CA ALA A 756 55.61 -11.87 -53.23
C ALA A 756 54.61 -11.37 -52.16
N LEU A 757 54.74 -11.80 -50.90
CA LEU A 757 53.72 -11.58 -49.85
C LEU A 757 54.14 -10.62 -48.73
N ILE A 758 55.41 -10.24 -48.61
CA ILE A 758 55.89 -9.37 -47.52
C ILE A 758 56.27 -7.99 -48.06
N LYS A 759 55.63 -6.97 -47.50
CA LYS A 759 55.86 -5.57 -47.86
C LYS A 759 57.28 -5.10 -47.57
N SER A 760 57.78 -4.16 -48.38
CA SER A 760 58.98 -3.39 -48.02
C SER A 760 58.75 -2.51 -46.78
N PRO A 761 59.80 -2.12 -46.04
CA PRO A 761 59.69 -1.16 -44.94
C PRO A 761 59.00 0.16 -45.31
N ARG A 762 59.19 0.65 -46.55
CA ARG A 762 58.54 1.85 -47.08
C ARG A 762 57.02 1.67 -47.22
N GLN A 763 56.56 0.53 -47.74
CA GLN A 763 55.14 0.18 -47.85
C GLN A 763 54.50 -0.19 -46.49
N GLY A 764 55.30 -0.53 -45.49
CA GLY A 764 54.83 -0.68 -44.11
C GLY A 764 54.56 0.66 -43.42
N ALA A 765 55.36 1.68 -43.72
CA ALA A 765 55.28 3.00 -43.10
C ALA A 765 54.19 3.92 -43.70
N SER A 766 53.58 3.55 -44.84
CA SER A 766 52.63 4.43 -45.54
C SER A 766 51.37 4.75 -44.72
N ALA A 767 50.75 3.76 -44.08
CA ALA A 767 49.51 3.97 -43.31
C ALA A 767 49.70 4.91 -42.10
N PRO A 768 50.72 4.75 -41.23
CA PRO A 768 51.01 5.73 -40.17
C PRO A 768 51.31 7.14 -40.70
N VAL A 769 52.04 7.26 -41.82
CA VAL A 769 52.36 8.57 -42.42
C VAL A 769 51.09 9.23 -42.97
N TYR A 770 50.25 8.48 -43.70
CA TYR A 770 48.97 8.98 -44.20
C TYR A 770 48.07 9.49 -43.06
N CYS A 771 47.87 8.72 -41.98
CA CYS A 771 47.09 9.18 -40.83
C CYS A 771 47.68 10.43 -40.15
N ALA A 772 49.00 10.66 -40.24
CA ALA A 772 49.66 11.83 -39.66
C ALA A 772 49.64 13.08 -40.57
N THR A 773 49.56 12.91 -41.89
CA THR A 773 49.69 14.02 -42.86
C THR A 773 48.44 14.27 -43.71
N SER A 774 47.40 13.45 -43.61
CA SER A 774 46.21 13.56 -44.47
C SER A 774 45.32 14.77 -44.10
N THR A 775 44.77 15.40 -45.13
CA THR A 775 43.70 16.39 -45.05
C THR A 775 42.31 15.78 -45.26
N ASP A 776 42.23 14.46 -45.48
CA ASP A 776 40.98 13.72 -45.67
C ASP A 776 40.11 13.80 -44.40
N ALA A 777 38.84 14.19 -44.57
CA ALA A 777 37.86 14.26 -43.49
C ALA A 777 37.73 12.92 -42.75
N VAL A 778 37.83 11.80 -43.48
CA VAL A 778 37.71 10.45 -42.91
C VAL A 778 38.79 10.15 -41.86
N ALA A 779 40.00 10.70 -42.03
CA ALA A 779 41.12 10.54 -41.09
C ALA A 779 41.18 11.65 -40.01
N ARG A 780 40.30 12.66 -40.07
CA ARG A 780 40.26 13.79 -39.12
C ARG A 780 39.00 13.84 -38.27
N GLU A 781 37.90 13.26 -38.74
CA GLU A 781 36.59 13.32 -38.07
C GLU A 781 36.21 12.01 -37.37
N HIS A 782 36.69 10.86 -37.85
CA HIS A 782 36.52 9.60 -37.15
C HIS A 782 37.64 9.38 -36.13
N THR A 783 37.30 9.25 -34.85
CA THR A 783 38.23 8.73 -33.83
C THR A 783 38.02 7.22 -33.66
N ALA A 784 39.07 6.47 -33.29
CA ALA A 784 39.06 5.02 -33.10
C ALA A 784 39.00 4.15 -34.37
N GLY A 785 39.22 4.71 -35.56
CA GLY A 785 39.36 3.95 -36.82
C GLY A 785 40.61 3.04 -36.88
N TYR A 786 40.52 1.96 -37.66
CA TYR A 786 41.60 0.99 -37.91
C TYR A 786 42.11 1.10 -39.37
N PHE A 787 43.41 1.38 -39.53
CA PHE A 787 44.06 1.54 -40.84
C PHE A 787 45.03 0.38 -41.08
N GLY A 788 44.62 -0.55 -41.94
CA GLY A 788 45.28 -1.82 -42.23
C GLY A 788 45.68 -2.01 -43.69
N THR A 789 45.99 -3.25 -44.08
CA THR A 789 46.68 -3.53 -45.34
C THR A 789 45.79 -4.04 -46.46
N GLU A 790 45.65 -3.27 -47.54
CA GLU A 790 44.92 -3.73 -48.74
C GLU A 790 45.76 -4.45 -49.81
N SER A 791 47.08 -4.30 -49.94
CA SER A 791 47.69 -3.51 -51.05
C SER A 791 47.86 -2.00 -50.84
N SER A 792 47.31 -1.43 -49.77
CA SER A 792 47.79 -0.19 -49.10
C SER A 792 47.81 1.12 -49.92
N PHE A 793 47.08 1.14 -51.03
CA PHE A 793 46.72 2.28 -51.88
C PHE A 793 47.76 3.01 -52.74
N ALA A 794 47.34 3.27 -53.98
CA ALA A 794 47.85 4.34 -54.83
C ALA A 794 47.07 5.65 -54.61
N ASP A 795 45.72 5.63 -54.54
CA ASP A 795 44.87 6.84 -54.48
C ASP A 795 43.67 6.80 -53.49
N GLY A 796 43.77 6.04 -52.39
CA GLY A 796 42.84 6.02 -51.22
C GLY A 796 41.35 5.63 -51.46
N PRO A 797 40.48 5.67 -50.43
CA PRO A 797 40.70 5.41 -49.00
C PRO A 797 40.04 4.07 -48.56
N VAL A 798 40.57 3.37 -47.56
CA VAL A 798 39.84 2.22 -46.94
C VAL A 798 39.82 2.25 -45.42
N LEU A 799 38.59 2.31 -44.91
CA LEU A 799 38.17 1.64 -43.68
C LEU A 799 37.43 0.36 -44.07
N LYS A 800 37.76 -0.75 -43.41
CA LYS A 800 36.81 -1.84 -43.14
C LYS A 800 37.04 -2.40 -41.74
N LEU A 801 36.11 -2.07 -40.84
CA LEU A 801 35.49 -3.08 -39.95
C LEU A 801 34.45 -3.86 -40.82
N GLU A 802 33.49 -4.65 -40.31
CA GLU A 802 32.35 -5.16 -41.14
C GLU A 802 31.82 -6.61 -40.94
N PRO A 803 32.39 -7.50 -40.09
CA PRO A 803 31.75 -8.79 -39.80
C PRO A 803 31.91 -9.16 -38.33
N SER A 804 30.97 -9.04 -37.40
CA SER A 804 29.58 -9.45 -37.38
C SER A 804 28.46 -8.44 -37.66
N ASP A 805 28.57 -7.11 -37.64
CA ASP A 805 29.68 -6.13 -37.67
C ASP A 805 30.85 -6.26 -36.65
N VAL A 806 31.97 -5.59 -36.98
CA VAL A 806 33.20 -5.30 -36.22
C VAL A 806 34.20 -6.41 -35.77
N ALA A 807 34.07 -7.71 -36.06
CA ALA A 807 34.68 -8.74 -35.16
C ALA A 807 35.35 -10.05 -35.68
N ARG A 808 35.31 -10.43 -36.97
CA ARG A 808 36.08 -11.53 -37.60
C ARG A 808 37.24 -10.98 -38.41
#